data_AF-A0A229WYV1-F1
#
_entry.id   AF-A0A229WYV1-F1
#
_cell.length_a   1.000
_cell.length_b   1.000
_cell.length_c   1.000
_cell.angle_alpha   90.00
_cell.angle_beta   90.00
_cell.angle_gamma   90.00
#
_symmetry.space_group_name_H-M   'P 1'
#
loop_
_entity.id
_entity.type
_entity.pdbx_description
1 polymer ?
#
loop_
_entity_poly.entity_id
_entity_poly.type
_entity_poly.pdbx_seq_one_letter_code
_entity_poly.pdbx_strand_id
1 'polypeptide(L)'
;MDEEYTSSAEADREMTRLWRTWRTVFEMLADRGYEVTEEEIQIPLDEFRQKYADPVGFPDRTKMKISARPTAAMQAKYTPLPTPANPDPQPDCGTIYVEFCADSTGVGTKQVRAFNHFVDENNFHTGVFITQTPISPSAVRLLSGIPGRICEHFQEQDLLVNITRHELVPKHVLLSPEEKKNLLQRYRLKESQLPRIQVSDPVARYLGLRRGQVVKIIPSFSTSASLSDPRDWDDNPDLSISNFSELPSKDFGVNQHMIINQEFKEALRQILWQFRAPIRYAFAYGSGVFPQSGSAAGSSQCHPSAPAAIQNMQQGKGKMIDFIFGVSYSQHWHALNLSQHRDHYSALGSTGSYLVSQVQDRFGAGVYFNPYVTVNGTLIKYGVVNLDTLCRDLSQWDTLYLAGRLQKPVKILRDHPRVRLANQINLLSAVRVALLLLPAEFSEFELYTTIAGISYMGDLRMSLPAEDPRKVRNIVSGQMAHFRRLYAPLIENLPNVTFNDKRCTEEDWIDDPNANVRLTQDMDPVKRGNMVRRLPESFKQKLYFQYQSRFEIPRAEFDKMMKESSDSDSEVVRRRQGGPFEQRIAADENLKKEVQASISKTIRWPSTVQTIKGLFTSGIGRTWRYLSEKQSKYRTSGQKASASSEESSSSKQE
;
A
#
# COMPACT_ATOMS: atom_id res chain seq x y z
N MET A 1 5.05 -55.85 -16.07
CA MET A 1 5.55 -54.71 -15.28
C MET A 1 5.13 -53.37 -15.89
N ASP A 2 5.19 -53.20 -17.22
CA ASP A 2 4.81 -51.92 -17.85
C ASP A 2 3.29 -51.64 -17.88
N GLU A 3 2.43 -52.66 -17.95
CA GLU A 3 0.97 -52.48 -17.95
C GLU A 3 0.41 -52.07 -16.57
N GLU A 4 0.87 -52.70 -15.46
CA GLU A 4 0.49 -52.32 -14.09
C GLU A 4 0.97 -50.90 -13.72
N TYR A 5 2.17 -50.51 -14.18
CA TYR A 5 2.72 -49.19 -13.92
C TYR A 5 1.97 -48.09 -14.68
N THR A 6 1.53 -48.39 -15.92
CA THR A 6 0.73 -47.48 -16.75
C THR A 6 -0.68 -47.30 -16.18
N SER A 7 -1.31 -48.39 -15.73
CA SER A 7 -2.65 -48.37 -15.12
C SER A 7 -2.67 -47.59 -13.79
N SER A 8 -1.65 -47.74 -12.95
CA SER A 8 -1.51 -46.99 -11.69
C SER A 8 -1.34 -45.49 -11.91
N ALA A 9 -0.51 -45.09 -12.89
CA ALA A 9 -0.30 -43.68 -13.22
C ALA A 9 -1.55 -43.01 -13.84
N GLU A 10 -2.37 -43.76 -14.57
CA GLU A 10 -3.65 -43.29 -15.11
C GLU A 10 -4.69 -43.10 -14.01
N ALA A 11 -4.83 -44.07 -13.11
CA ALA A 11 -5.71 -43.98 -11.94
C ALA A 11 -5.35 -42.76 -11.06
N ASP A 12 -4.07 -42.51 -10.83
CA ASP A 12 -3.58 -41.33 -10.09
C ASP A 12 -3.97 -40.00 -10.74
N ARG A 13 -3.87 -39.92 -12.07
CA ARG A 13 -4.25 -38.72 -12.84
C ARG A 13 -5.74 -38.48 -12.78
N GLU A 14 -6.55 -39.51 -12.96
CA GLU A 14 -8.01 -39.40 -12.87
C GLU A 14 -8.46 -39.01 -11.46
N MET A 15 -7.88 -39.63 -10.42
CA MET A 15 -8.16 -39.30 -9.03
C MET A 15 -7.82 -37.84 -8.72
N THR A 16 -6.68 -37.35 -9.17
CA THR A 16 -6.27 -35.95 -8.98
C THR A 16 -7.21 -34.97 -9.69
N ARG A 17 -7.64 -35.30 -10.91
CA ARG A 17 -8.61 -34.49 -11.66
C ARG A 17 -9.95 -34.42 -10.93
N LEU A 18 -10.47 -35.57 -10.49
CA LEU A 18 -11.73 -35.65 -9.79
C LEU A 18 -11.69 -34.95 -8.43
N TRP A 19 -10.58 -35.04 -7.71
CA TRP A 19 -10.36 -34.31 -6.46
C TRP A 19 -10.43 -32.79 -6.66
N ARG A 20 -9.83 -32.26 -7.74
CA ARG A 20 -9.95 -30.83 -8.08
C ARG A 20 -11.38 -30.44 -8.42
N THR A 21 -12.06 -31.26 -9.21
CA THR A 21 -13.49 -31.05 -9.53
C THR A 21 -14.36 -31.05 -8.27
N TRP A 22 -14.15 -32.01 -7.38
CA TRP A 22 -14.84 -32.10 -6.09
C TRP A 22 -14.65 -30.82 -5.28
N ARG A 23 -13.41 -30.37 -5.11
CA ARG A 23 -13.12 -29.12 -4.41
C ARG A 23 -13.83 -27.92 -5.04
N THR A 24 -13.81 -27.78 -6.37
CA THR A 24 -14.53 -26.70 -7.06
C THR A 24 -16.04 -26.75 -6.81
N VAL A 25 -16.64 -27.95 -6.70
CA VAL A 25 -18.06 -28.12 -6.38
C VAL A 25 -18.36 -27.63 -4.95
N PHE A 26 -17.54 -27.98 -3.97
CA PHE A 26 -17.72 -27.48 -2.59
C PHE A 26 -17.51 -25.97 -2.49
N GLU A 27 -16.53 -25.43 -3.20
CA GLU A 27 -16.35 -23.97 -3.34
C GLU A 27 -17.60 -23.32 -3.96
N MET A 28 -18.17 -23.94 -5.01
CA MET A 28 -19.40 -23.46 -5.66
C MET A 28 -20.62 -23.49 -4.72
N LEU A 29 -20.77 -24.55 -3.93
CA LEU A 29 -21.85 -24.66 -2.93
C LEU A 29 -21.73 -23.57 -1.87
N ALA A 30 -20.51 -23.32 -1.36
CA ALA A 30 -20.25 -22.25 -0.41
C ALA A 30 -20.55 -20.86 -1.01
N ASP A 31 -20.08 -20.59 -2.24
CA ASP A 31 -20.31 -19.31 -2.92
C ASP A 31 -21.79 -19.06 -3.26
N ARG A 32 -22.58 -20.13 -3.49
CA ARG A 32 -24.05 -20.06 -3.63
C ARG A 32 -24.77 -19.81 -2.31
N GLY A 33 -24.09 -19.95 -1.17
CA GLY A 33 -24.66 -19.70 0.16
C GLY A 33 -25.23 -20.94 0.86
N TYR A 34 -24.82 -22.14 0.46
CA TYR A 34 -25.14 -23.37 1.17
C TYR A 34 -24.20 -23.59 2.36
N GLU A 35 -24.69 -24.31 3.36
CA GLU A 35 -23.90 -24.73 4.53
C GLU A 35 -22.88 -25.78 4.12
N VAL A 36 -21.61 -25.41 4.18
CA VAL A 36 -20.45 -26.23 3.83
C VAL A 36 -19.34 -25.96 4.85
N THR A 37 -18.65 -27.01 5.31
CA THR A 37 -17.53 -26.87 6.24
C THR A 37 -16.21 -26.63 5.51
N GLU A 38 -15.24 -25.97 6.16
CA GLU A 38 -13.92 -25.73 5.57
C GLU A 38 -13.14 -27.04 5.36
N GLU A 39 -13.38 -28.05 6.21
CA GLU A 39 -12.80 -29.39 6.11
C GLU A 39 -13.26 -30.11 4.82
N GLU A 40 -14.53 -29.97 4.44
CA GLU A 40 -15.05 -30.54 3.19
C GLU A 40 -14.47 -29.85 1.95
N ILE A 41 -14.20 -28.53 2.03
CA ILE A 41 -13.59 -27.75 0.94
C ILE A 41 -12.11 -28.10 0.78
N GLN A 42 -11.39 -28.24 1.89
CA GLN A 42 -9.93 -28.42 1.92
C GLN A 42 -9.50 -29.87 2.17
N ILE A 43 -10.32 -30.85 1.78
CA ILE A 43 -9.98 -32.27 1.92
C ILE A 43 -8.63 -32.60 1.23
N PRO A 44 -7.64 -33.16 1.95
CA PRO A 44 -6.38 -33.60 1.35
C PRO A 44 -6.60 -34.71 0.33
N LEU A 45 -5.74 -34.78 -0.70
CA LEU A 45 -5.84 -35.79 -1.77
C LEU A 45 -5.79 -37.23 -1.24
N ASP A 46 -4.98 -37.48 -0.21
CA ASP A 46 -4.83 -38.82 0.37
C ASP A 46 -6.11 -39.28 1.08
N GLU A 47 -6.77 -38.38 1.81
CA GLU A 47 -8.05 -38.65 2.46
C GLU A 47 -9.17 -38.82 1.43
N PHE A 48 -9.17 -37.97 0.40
CA PHE A 48 -10.11 -38.09 -0.72
C PHE A 48 -10.00 -39.46 -1.40
N ARG A 49 -8.77 -39.93 -1.65
CA ARG A 49 -8.50 -41.25 -2.22
C ARG A 49 -9.04 -42.38 -1.34
N GLN A 50 -8.80 -42.32 -0.03
CA GLN A 50 -9.30 -43.36 0.89
C GLN A 50 -10.84 -43.46 0.88
N LYS A 51 -11.53 -42.33 0.69
CA LYS A 51 -12.99 -42.27 0.75
C LYS A 51 -13.67 -42.63 -0.57
N TYR A 52 -13.07 -42.26 -1.70
CA TYR A 52 -13.71 -42.32 -3.02
C TYR A 52 -13.00 -43.20 -4.05
N ALA A 53 -11.93 -43.93 -3.68
CA ALA A 53 -11.36 -44.95 -4.56
C ALA A 53 -12.18 -46.26 -4.51
N ASP A 54 -12.16 -46.98 -5.62
CA ASP A 54 -12.55 -48.39 -5.69
C ASP A 54 -11.39 -49.31 -5.23
N PRO A 55 -11.60 -50.63 -5.11
CA PRO A 55 -10.54 -51.57 -4.71
C PRO A 55 -9.32 -51.62 -5.65
N VAL A 56 -9.43 -51.07 -6.86
CA VAL A 56 -8.40 -51.07 -7.91
C VAL A 56 -7.69 -49.70 -7.98
N GLY A 57 -8.11 -48.72 -7.18
CA GLY A 57 -7.52 -47.38 -7.09
C GLY A 57 -8.15 -46.34 -8.02
N PHE A 58 -9.16 -46.70 -8.82
CA PHE A 58 -9.89 -45.77 -9.67
C PHE A 58 -10.99 -45.02 -8.90
N PRO A 59 -11.37 -43.81 -9.34
CA PRO A 59 -12.42 -43.04 -8.69
C PRO A 59 -13.83 -43.64 -8.82
N ASP A 60 -14.45 -43.95 -7.69
CA ASP A 60 -15.82 -44.43 -7.56
C ASP A 60 -16.82 -43.27 -7.37
N ARG A 61 -17.40 -42.83 -8.49
CA ARG A 61 -18.38 -41.74 -8.54
C ARG A 61 -19.72 -42.10 -7.93
N THR A 62 -20.05 -43.39 -7.75
CA THR A 62 -21.33 -43.80 -7.16
C THR A 62 -21.45 -43.38 -5.68
N LYS A 63 -20.30 -43.24 -5.01
CA LYS A 63 -20.17 -42.76 -3.62
C LYS A 63 -20.21 -41.23 -3.51
N MET A 64 -20.17 -40.50 -4.62
CA MET A 64 -20.03 -39.05 -4.66
C MET A 64 -21.40 -38.38 -4.80
N LYS A 65 -22.11 -38.34 -3.67
CA LYS A 65 -23.41 -37.67 -3.54
C LYS A 65 -23.32 -36.63 -2.44
N ILE A 66 -23.74 -35.41 -2.73
CA ILE A 66 -23.67 -34.28 -1.80
C ILE A 66 -25.08 -33.74 -1.60
N SER A 67 -25.42 -33.43 -0.34
CA SER A 67 -26.62 -32.66 -0.03
C SER A 67 -26.23 -31.52 0.90
N ALA A 68 -26.70 -30.30 0.60
CA ALA A 68 -26.41 -29.12 1.40
C ALA A 68 -27.68 -28.28 1.63
N ARG A 69 -27.80 -27.70 2.82
CA ARG A 69 -28.92 -26.85 3.21
C ARG A 69 -28.59 -25.38 2.98
N PRO A 70 -29.58 -24.54 2.63
CA PRO A 70 -29.34 -23.11 2.44
C PRO A 70 -29.12 -22.42 3.79
N THR A 71 -28.10 -21.56 3.88
CA THR A 71 -27.88 -20.71 5.05
C THR A 71 -29.04 -19.72 5.24
N ALA A 72 -29.22 -19.21 6.47
CA ALA A 72 -30.19 -18.14 6.74
C ALA A 72 -29.97 -16.89 5.86
N ALA A 73 -28.70 -16.56 5.58
CA ALA A 73 -28.34 -15.44 4.70
C ALA A 73 -28.78 -15.68 3.25
N MET A 74 -28.68 -16.92 2.75
CA MET A 74 -29.21 -17.30 1.45
C MET A 74 -30.74 -17.16 1.43
N GLN A 75 -31.43 -17.70 2.42
CA GLN A 75 -32.90 -17.63 2.48
C GLN A 75 -33.40 -16.18 2.41
N ALA A 76 -32.77 -15.27 3.16
CA ALA A 76 -33.11 -13.84 3.10
C ALA A 76 -32.94 -13.24 1.69
N LYS A 77 -31.87 -13.61 0.96
CA LYS A 77 -31.61 -13.11 -0.40
C LYS A 77 -32.56 -13.66 -1.46
N TYR A 78 -33.11 -14.84 -1.25
CA TYR A 78 -34.03 -15.49 -2.18
C TYR A 78 -35.50 -15.33 -1.79
N THR A 79 -35.80 -14.61 -0.71
CA THR A 79 -37.18 -14.31 -0.30
C THR A 79 -37.73 -13.11 -1.08
N PRO A 80 -38.84 -13.28 -1.84
CA PRO A 80 -39.49 -12.17 -2.54
C PRO A 80 -39.98 -11.07 -1.59
N LEU A 81 -40.23 -9.87 -2.12
CA LEU A 81 -40.85 -8.80 -1.33
C LEU A 81 -42.31 -9.13 -1.00
N PRO A 82 -42.78 -8.82 0.22
CA PRO A 82 -44.20 -8.91 0.56
C PRO A 82 -45.07 -8.10 -0.41
N THR A 83 -46.19 -8.68 -0.83
CA THR A 83 -47.20 -8.01 -1.67
C THR A 83 -48.57 -8.12 -1.00
N PRO A 84 -49.55 -7.26 -1.34
CA PRO A 84 -50.90 -7.39 -0.80
C PRO A 84 -51.54 -8.78 -1.05
N ALA A 85 -51.13 -9.47 -2.12
CA ALA A 85 -51.58 -10.82 -2.45
C ALA A 85 -50.82 -11.94 -1.71
N ASN A 86 -49.60 -11.65 -1.25
CA ASN A 86 -48.76 -12.58 -0.49
C ASN A 86 -47.98 -11.81 0.59
N PRO A 87 -48.56 -11.64 1.79
CA PRO A 87 -47.95 -10.86 2.86
C PRO A 87 -46.76 -11.54 3.53
N ASP A 88 -46.63 -12.87 3.43
CA ASP A 88 -45.53 -13.65 4.00
C ASP A 88 -44.91 -14.61 2.96
N PRO A 89 -44.12 -14.06 2.02
CA PRO A 89 -43.53 -14.84 0.94
C PRO A 89 -42.45 -15.78 1.48
N GLN A 90 -42.48 -17.04 1.01
CA GLN A 90 -41.47 -18.03 1.35
C GLN A 90 -40.20 -17.86 0.50
N PRO A 91 -39.00 -18.21 1.03
CA PRO A 91 -37.77 -18.20 0.26
C PRO A 91 -37.87 -19.11 -0.97
N ASP A 92 -37.51 -18.58 -2.15
CA ASP A 92 -37.41 -19.34 -3.39
C ASP A 92 -36.05 -20.08 -3.46
N CYS A 93 -35.73 -20.82 -2.39
CA CYS A 93 -34.54 -21.66 -2.27
C CYS A 93 -34.80 -22.81 -1.28
N GLY A 94 -34.07 -23.91 -1.44
CA GLY A 94 -34.17 -25.07 -0.55
C GLY A 94 -32.92 -25.93 -0.64
N THR A 95 -33.00 -27.15 -0.12
CA THR A 95 -31.88 -28.11 -0.11
C THR A 95 -31.43 -28.44 -1.54
N ILE A 96 -30.10 -28.45 -1.76
CA ILE A 96 -29.48 -28.83 -3.02
C ILE A 96 -28.96 -30.27 -2.95
N TYR A 97 -29.03 -30.97 -4.08
CA TYR A 97 -28.47 -32.30 -4.27
C TYR A 97 -27.49 -32.30 -5.46
N VAL A 98 -26.29 -32.82 -5.26
CA VAL A 98 -25.27 -32.94 -6.30
C VAL A 98 -24.92 -34.41 -6.48
N GLU A 99 -24.95 -34.88 -7.74
CA GLU A 99 -24.64 -36.26 -8.10
C GLU A 99 -23.60 -36.31 -9.23
N PHE A 100 -22.58 -37.14 -9.03
CA PHE A 100 -21.60 -37.47 -10.07
C PHE A 100 -22.05 -38.74 -10.81
N CYS A 101 -22.17 -38.63 -12.14
CA CYS A 101 -22.58 -39.74 -13.00
C CYS A 101 -21.44 -40.76 -13.12
N ALA A 102 -21.73 -42.01 -12.75
CA ALA A 102 -20.79 -43.12 -12.88
C ALA A 102 -20.59 -43.56 -14.34
N ASP A 103 -21.59 -43.37 -15.21
CA ASP A 103 -21.53 -43.77 -16.62
C ASP A 103 -20.55 -42.86 -17.41
N SER A 104 -19.47 -43.45 -17.93
CA SER A 104 -18.45 -42.76 -18.74
C SER A 104 -18.66 -42.86 -20.25
N THR A 105 -19.50 -43.80 -20.72
CA THR A 105 -19.69 -44.11 -22.16
C THR A 105 -20.72 -43.21 -22.87
N GLY A 106 -21.39 -42.32 -22.14
CA GLY A 106 -22.34 -41.35 -22.68
C GLY A 106 -23.61 -41.21 -21.84
N VAL A 107 -24.05 -39.97 -21.61
CA VAL A 107 -25.21 -39.69 -20.75
C VAL A 107 -26.48 -39.46 -21.59
N GLY A 108 -27.40 -40.42 -21.49
CA GLY A 108 -28.67 -40.46 -22.22
C GLY A 108 -29.88 -40.00 -21.40
N THR A 109 -31.07 -40.20 -21.97
CA THR A 109 -32.34 -39.82 -21.34
C THR A 109 -32.68 -40.66 -20.11
N LYS A 110 -32.20 -41.91 -20.05
CA LYS A 110 -32.44 -42.82 -18.92
C LYS A 110 -31.80 -42.30 -17.63
N GLN A 111 -30.54 -41.89 -17.70
CA GLN A 111 -29.77 -41.37 -16.56
C GLN A 111 -30.40 -40.07 -16.04
N VAL A 112 -30.70 -39.12 -16.94
CA VAL A 112 -31.31 -37.84 -16.53
C VAL A 112 -32.71 -38.03 -15.91
N ARG A 113 -33.51 -38.99 -16.40
CA ARG A 113 -34.81 -39.32 -15.77
C ARG A 113 -34.65 -39.90 -14.37
N ALA A 114 -33.68 -40.79 -14.17
CA ALA A 114 -33.40 -41.35 -12.86
C ALA A 114 -32.96 -40.27 -11.87
N PHE A 115 -32.07 -39.37 -12.29
CA PHE A 115 -31.65 -38.21 -11.51
C PHE A 115 -32.83 -37.29 -11.14
N ASN A 116 -33.63 -36.91 -12.13
CA ASN A 116 -34.81 -36.07 -11.92
C ASN A 116 -35.82 -36.71 -10.96
N HIS A 117 -36.11 -38.01 -11.13
CA HIS A 117 -36.99 -38.74 -10.22
C HIS A 117 -36.47 -38.69 -8.79
N PHE A 118 -35.17 -38.91 -8.60
CA PHE A 118 -34.56 -38.86 -7.27
C PHE A 118 -34.64 -37.46 -6.64
N VAL A 119 -34.40 -36.40 -7.41
CA VAL A 119 -34.52 -35.01 -6.97
C VAL A 119 -35.94 -34.70 -6.49
N ASP A 120 -36.95 -35.14 -7.24
CA ASP A 120 -38.34 -34.88 -6.92
C ASP A 120 -38.86 -35.72 -5.75
N GLU A 121 -38.55 -37.03 -5.74
CA GLU A 121 -38.93 -37.97 -4.67
C GLU A 121 -38.38 -37.56 -3.30
N ASN A 122 -37.15 -37.03 -3.26
CA ASN A 122 -36.51 -36.58 -2.02
C ASN A 122 -36.76 -35.09 -1.73
N ASN A 123 -37.63 -34.43 -2.51
CA ASN A 123 -38.03 -33.05 -2.32
C ASN A 123 -36.85 -32.04 -2.32
N PHE A 124 -35.79 -32.28 -3.10
CA PHE A 124 -34.71 -31.33 -3.26
C PHE A 124 -35.14 -30.16 -4.13
N HIS A 125 -34.83 -28.92 -3.75
CA HIS A 125 -35.22 -27.74 -4.54
C HIS A 125 -34.36 -27.61 -5.81
N THR A 126 -33.06 -27.92 -5.68
CA THR A 126 -32.10 -27.81 -6.77
C THR A 126 -31.29 -29.10 -6.91
N GLY A 127 -31.14 -29.59 -8.14
CA GLY A 127 -30.30 -30.72 -8.48
C GLY A 127 -29.15 -30.29 -9.38
N VAL A 128 -27.93 -30.75 -9.11
CA VAL A 128 -26.76 -30.55 -9.98
C VAL A 128 -26.22 -31.90 -10.42
N PHE A 129 -26.24 -32.15 -11.73
CA PHE A 129 -25.78 -33.41 -12.32
C PHE A 129 -24.43 -33.23 -13.01
N ILE A 130 -23.40 -33.89 -12.48
CA ILE A 130 -22.02 -33.77 -12.97
C ILE A 130 -21.68 -34.98 -13.84
N THR A 131 -21.22 -34.74 -15.07
CA THR A 131 -20.97 -35.81 -16.05
C THR A 131 -19.55 -35.75 -16.60
N GLN A 132 -19.00 -36.93 -16.93
CA GLN A 132 -17.69 -37.02 -17.60
C GLN A 132 -17.79 -36.66 -19.08
N THR A 133 -18.86 -37.10 -19.73
CA THR A 133 -19.13 -36.84 -21.15
C THR A 133 -20.31 -35.87 -21.34
N PRO A 134 -20.42 -35.20 -22.49
CA PRO A 134 -21.56 -34.36 -22.81
C PRO A 134 -22.88 -35.12 -22.77
N ILE A 135 -23.92 -34.47 -22.25
CA ILE A 135 -25.28 -35.02 -22.20
C ILE A 135 -25.93 -34.90 -23.59
N SER A 136 -26.64 -35.95 -24.02
CA SER A 136 -27.38 -35.89 -25.30
C SER A 136 -28.42 -34.75 -25.32
N PRO A 137 -28.62 -34.04 -26.45
CA PRO A 137 -29.56 -32.89 -26.52
C PRO A 137 -31.02 -33.23 -26.13
N SER A 138 -31.44 -34.47 -26.36
CA SER A 138 -32.76 -34.96 -25.93
C SER A 138 -32.85 -35.13 -24.41
N ALA A 139 -31.75 -35.48 -23.75
CA ALA A 139 -31.68 -35.61 -22.30
C ALA A 139 -31.53 -34.25 -21.61
N VAL A 140 -30.79 -33.29 -22.18
CA VAL A 140 -30.69 -31.92 -21.64
C VAL A 140 -32.07 -31.27 -21.50
N ARG A 141 -32.97 -31.50 -22.47
CA ARG A 141 -34.36 -31.01 -22.41
C ARG A 141 -35.16 -31.55 -21.22
N LEU A 142 -34.79 -32.71 -20.69
CA LEU A 142 -35.48 -33.31 -19.54
C LEU A 142 -35.10 -32.64 -18.22
N LEU A 143 -33.94 -31.99 -18.11
CA LEU A 143 -33.53 -31.28 -16.89
C LEU A 143 -34.52 -30.17 -16.50
N SER A 144 -35.15 -29.51 -17.48
CA SER A 144 -36.19 -28.48 -17.23
C SER A 144 -37.60 -29.05 -17.11
N GLY A 145 -37.76 -30.38 -17.04
CA GLY A 145 -39.04 -31.07 -17.13
C GLY A 145 -39.83 -31.18 -15.83
N ILE A 146 -39.25 -30.83 -14.68
CA ILE A 146 -39.93 -30.93 -13.37
C ILE A 146 -40.40 -29.53 -12.94
N PRO A 147 -41.73 -29.30 -12.84
CA PRO A 147 -42.26 -28.03 -12.34
C PRO A 147 -41.81 -27.77 -10.90
N GLY A 148 -41.33 -26.56 -10.62
CA GLY A 148 -40.93 -26.15 -9.27
C GLY A 148 -39.56 -26.65 -8.80
N ARG A 149 -38.84 -27.43 -9.62
CA ARG A 149 -37.45 -27.85 -9.34
C ARG A 149 -36.49 -27.24 -10.34
N ILE A 150 -35.25 -27.05 -9.90
CA ILE A 150 -34.18 -26.52 -10.75
C ILE A 150 -33.13 -27.61 -10.92
N CYS A 151 -33.01 -28.18 -12.12
CA CYS A 151 -31.93 -29.13 -12.43
C CYS A 151 -30.90 -28.49 -13.36
N GLU A 152 -29.64 -28.51 -12.93
CA GLU A 152 -28.48 -28.01 -13.64
C GLU A 152 -27.55 -29.18 -13.99
N HIS A 153 -26.66 -28.96 -14.97
CA HIS A 153 -25.61 -29.93 -15.27
C HIS A 153 -24.27 -29.25 -15.50
N PHE A 154 -23.19 -29.96 -15.21
CA PHE A 154 -21.81 -29.55 -15.47
C PHE A 154 -21.00 -30.73 -15.99
N GLN A 155 -20.03 -30.47 -16.87
CA GLN A 155 -19.02 -31.47 -17.19
C GLN A 155 -17.87 -31.36 -16.19
N GLU A 156 -17.27 -32.49 -15.82
CA GLU A 156 -16.15 -32.50 -14.88
C GLU A 156 -15.00 -31.61 -15.34
N GLN A 157 -14.74 -31.57 -16.64
CA GLN A 157 -13.71 -30.74 -17.26
C GLN A 157 -13.91 -29.23 -17.03
N ASP A 158 -15.17 -28.78 -16.98
CA ASP A 158 -15.52 -27.36 -16.78
C ASP A 158 -15.29 -26.93 -15.31
N LEU A 159 -15.20 -27.91 -14.40
CA LEU A 159 -15.05 -27.73 -12.97
C LEU A 159 -13.63 -28.04 -12.45
N LEU A 160 -12.70 -28.40 -13.33
CA LEU A 160 -11.30 -28.68 -12.94
C LEU A 160 -10.60 -27.48 -12.31
N VAL A 161 -11.00 -26.28 -12.70
CA VAL A 161 -10.47 -25.01 -12.19
C VAL A 161 -11.65 -24.12 -11.84
N ASN A 162 -11.66 -23.59 -10.62
CA ASN A 162 -12.66 -22.60 -10.23
C ASN A 162 -12.42 -21.28 -10.97
N ILE A 163 -13.24 -21.01 -11.98
CA ILE A 163 -13.16 -19.80 -12.83
C ILE A 163 -13.29 -18.51 -12.04
N THR A 164 -13.96 -18.51 -10.88
CA THR A 164 -14.14 -17.30 -10.05
C THR A 164 -12.86 -16.87 -9.34
N ARG A 165 -11.86 -17.76 -9.24
CA ARG A 165 -10.53 -17.46 -8.69
C ARG A 165 -9.59 -16.85 -9.73
N HIS A 166 -10.00 -16.77 -11.00
CA HIS A 166 -9.20 -16.21 -12.07
C HIS A 166 -9.09 -14.67 -11.92
N GLU A 167 -7.91 -14.11 -12.17
CA GLU A 167 -7.62 -12.68 -11.95
C GLU A 167 -8.57 -11.73 -12.70
N LEU A 168 -8.90 -12.10 -13.94
CA LEU A 168 -9.81 -11.33 -14.80
C LEU A 168 -11.30 -11.47 -14.43
N VAL A 169 -11.65 -12.36 -13.50
CA VAL A 169 -13.04 -12.60 -13.09
C VAL A 169 -13.34 -11.82 -11.81
N PRO A 170 -14.11 -10.72 -11.86
CA PRO A 170 -14.45 -9.94 -10.68
C PRO A 170 -15.44 -10.68 -9.77
N LYS A 171 -15.60 -10.21 -8.53
CA LYS A 171 -16.51 -10.85 -7.57
C LYS A 171 -17.97 -10.54 -7.92
N HIS A 172 -18.77 -11.58 -8.13
CA HIS A 172 -20.19 -11.46 -8.44
C HIS A 172 -21.02 -11.75 -7.18
N VAL A 173 -21.88 -10.81 -6.78
CA VAL A 173 -22.72 -10.92 -5.58
C VAL A 173 -24.19 -10.74 -5.95
N LEU A 174 -25.01 -11.76 -5.69
CA LEU A 174 -26.46 -11.65 -5.84
C LEU A 174 -27.06 -10.63 -4.86
N LEU A 175 -27.88 -9.73 -5.40
CA LEU A 175 -28.68 -8.77 -4.62
C LEU A 175 -30.01 -9.38 -4.20
N SER A 176 -30.43 -9.07 -2.98
CA SER A 176 -31.79 -9.37 -2.48
C SER A 176 -32.85 -8.55 -3.23
N PRO A 177 -34.13 -8.97 -3.20
CA PRO A 177 -35.22 -8.20 -3.79
C PRO A 177 -35.35 -6.76 -3.23
N GLU A 178 -35.04 -6.55 -1.96
CA GLU A 178 -34.97 -5.21 -1.35
C GLU A 178 -33.84 -4.35 -1.94
N GLU A 179 -32.63 -4.89 -2.01
CA GLU A 179 -31.48 -4.20 -2.60
C GLU A 179 -31.72 -3.90 -4.08
N LYS A 180 -32.30 -4.84 -4.83
CA LYS A 180 -32.71 -4.65 -6.23
C LYS A 180 -33.70 -3.49 -6.35
N LYS A 181 -34.74 -3.44 -5.51
CA LYS A 181 -35.73 -2.36 -5.51
C LYS A 181 -35.08 -1.01 -5.22
N ASN A 182 -34.22 -0.94 -4.20
CA ASN A 182 -33.49 0.26 -3.81
C ASN A 182 -32.55 0.75 -4.93
N LEU A 183 -31.87 -0.18 -5.62
CA LEU A 183 -31.02 0.13 -6.77
C LEU A 183 -31.82 0.78 -7.90
N LEU A 184 -32.92 0.16 -8.31
CA LEU A 184 -33.77 0.65 -9.39
C LEU A 184 -34.36 2.03 -9.06
N GLN A 185 -34.76 2.25 -7.79
CA GLN A 185 -35.26 3.54 -7.32
C GLN A 185 -34.15 4.61 -7.31
N ARG A 186 -32.99 4.31 -6.75
CA ARG A 186 -31.85 5.24 -6.63
C ARG A 186 -31.41 5.79 -7.99
N TYR A 187 -31.34 4.93 -9.00
CA TYR A 187 -30.92 5.32 -10.35
C TYR A 187 -32.09 5.66 -11.29
N ARG A 188 -33.34 5.53 -10.81
CA ARG A 188 -34.57 5.75 -11.59
C ARG A 188 -34.61 4.92 -12.88
N LEU A 189 -34.24 3.64 -12.78
CA LEU A 189 -34.16 2.71 -13.90
C LEU A 189 -35.28 1.66 -13.86
N LYS A 190 -35.68 1.19 -15.04
CA LYS A 190 -36.44 -0.05 -15.23
C LYS A 190 -35.48 -1.23 -15.36
N GLU A 191 -35.90 -2.43 -14.96
CA GLU A 191 -35.08 -3.65 -15.06
C GLU A 191 -34.53 -3.90 -16.46
N SER A 192 -35.30 -3.57 -17.49
CA SER A 192 -34.92 -3.73 -18.90
C SER A 192 -33.72 -2.88 -19.33
N GLN A 193 -33.38 -1.84 -18.56
CA GLN A 193 -32.29 -0.90 -18.83
C GLN A 193 -30.98 -1.28 -18.16
N LEU A 194 -30.96 -2.28 -17.27
CA LEU A 194 -29.72 -2.76 -16.67
C LEU A 194 -28.88 -3.53 -17.70
N PRO A 195 -27.53 -3.47 -17.60
CA PRO A 195 -26.65 -4.36 -18.35
C PRO A 195 -27.03 -5.83 -18.11
N ARG A 196 -26.93 -6.65 -19.16
CA ARG A 196 -27.42 -8.04 -19.14
C ARG A 196 -26.25 -9.02 -19.13
N ILE A 197 -26.30 -9.98 -18.19
CA ILE A 197 -25.49 -11.19 -18.20
C ILE A 197 -26.34 -12.34 -18.76
N GLN A 198 -25.77 -13.17 -19.64
CA GLN A 198 -26.49 -14.30 -20.21
C GLN A 198 -26.63 -15.44 -19.19
N VAL A 199 -27.71 -16.21 -19.23
CA VAL A 199 -27.88 -17.39 -18.36
C VAL A 199 -26.83 -18.47 -18.68
N SER A 200 -26.32 -18.48 -19.90
CA SER A 200 -25.24 -19.36 -20.34
C SER A 200 -23.84 -18.86 -19.98
N ASP A 201 -23.71 -17.67 -19.38
CA ASP A 201 -22.42 -17.13 -18.93
C ASP A 201 -21.78 -18.07 -17.88
N PRO A 202 -20.46 -18.34 -17.94
CA PRO A 202 -19.80 -19.24 -17.00
C PRO A 202 -20.03 -18.90 -15.53
N VAL A 203 -19.98 -17.61 -15.15
CA VAL A 203 -20.19 -17.17 -13.77
C VAL A 203 -21.66 -17.22 -13.39
N ALA A 204 -22.56 -16.92 -14.34
CA ALA A 204 -23.99 -17.06 -14.11
C ALA A 204 -24.41 -18.52 -13.86
N ARG A 205 -23.83 -19.46 -14.63
CA ARG A 205 -24.00 -20.90 -14.39
C ARG A 205 -23.39 -21.31 -13.06
N TYR A 206 -22.17 -20.86 -12.74
CA TYR A 206 -21.51 -21.17 -11.48
C TYR A 206 -22.35 -20.77 -10.26
N LEU A 207 -22.93 -19.56 -10.26
CA LEU A 207 -23.78 -19.07 -9.16
C LEU A 207 -25.25 -19.53 -9.21
N GLY A 208 -25.68 -20.25 -10.25
CA GLY A 208 -27.07 -20.67 -10.41
C GLY A 208 -28.06 -19.51 -10.59
N LEU A 209 -27.66 -18.47 -11.34
CA LEU A 209 -28.46 -17.26 -11.52
C LEU A 209 -29.70 -17.51 -12.40
N ARG A 210 -30.84 -16.98 -11.96
CA ARG A 210 -32.13 -17.06 -12.65
C ARG A 210 -32.47 -15.75 -13.36
N ARG A 211 -33.30 -15.84 -14.41
CA ARG A 211 -33.78 -14.66 -15.15
C ARG A 211 -34.49 -13.68 -14.19
N GLY A 212 -34.17 -12.40 -14.33
CA GLY A 212 -34.72 -11.34 -13.48
C GLY A 212 -33.95 -11.10 -12.18
N GLN A 213 -32.99 -11.96 -11.82
CA GLN A 213 -32.07 -11.68 -10.71
C GLN A 213 -31.03 -10.63 -11.13
N VAL A 214 -30.61 -9.80 -10.18
CA VAL A 214 -29.61 -8.75 -10.41
C VAL A 214 -28.38 -9.07 -9.58
N VAL A 215 -27.23 -9.10 -10.25
CA VAL A 215 -25.93 -9.35 -9.61
C VAL A 215 -25.12 -8.07 -9.61
N LYS A 216 -24.56 -7.75 -8.45
CA LYS A 216 -23.57 -6.70 -8.27
C LYS A 216 -22.20 -7.29 -8.58
N ILE A 217 -21.57 -6.77 -9.63
CA ILE A 217 -20.19 -7.11 -9.97
C ILE A 217 -19.29 -6.12 -9.22
N ILE A 218 -18.41 -6.65 -8.38
CA ILE A 218 -17.38 -5.90 -7.65
C ILE A 218 -16.07 -6.15 -8.39
N PRO A 219 -15.58 -5.18 -9.17
CA PRO A 219 -14.34 -5.34 -9.91
C PRO A 219 -13.18 -5.70 -8.99
N SER A 220 -12.36 -6.69 -9.37
CA SER A 220 -11.07 -6.97 -8.71
C SER A 220 -10.11 -5.77 -8.82
N PHE A 221 -10.31 -4.97 -9.88
CA PHE A 221 -9.76 -3.65 -10.12
C PHE A 221 -10.93 -2.66 -10.22
N SER A 222 -11.21 -1.93 -9.15
CA SER A 222 -12.22 -0.89 -9.23
C SER A 222 -11.56 0.43 -9.59
N THR A 223 -11.84 0.94 -10.79
CA THR A 223 -11.77 2.39 -11.04
C THR A 223 -12.91 3.14 -10.34
N SER A 224 -13.80 2.44 -9.62
CA SER A 224 -15.01 3.01 -9.00
C SER A 224 -15.56 2.17 -7.83
N ALA A 225 -14.86 2.13 -6.69
CA ALA A 225 -15.43 1.64 -5.43
C ALA A 225 -15.65 2.83 -4.49
N SER A 226 -16.92 3.19 -4.32
CA SER A 226 -17.50 4.00 -3.23
C SER A 226 -16.65 5.11 -2.61
N LEU A 227 -16.91 6.34 -3.07
CA LEU A 227 -16.86 7.60 -2.30
C LEU A 227 -15.52 8.01 -1.64
N SER A 228 -14.40 7.60 -2.24
CA SER A 228 -13.37 8.56 -2.59
C SER A 228 -12.95 8.21 -4.01
N ASP A 229 -12.89 9.18 -4.90
CA ASP A 229 -12.06 9.05 -6.10
C ASP A 229 -10.72 8.39 -5.68
N PRO A 230 -10.11 7.44 -6.42
CA PRO A 230 -8.73 7.02 -6.13
C PRO A 230 -7.75 8.20 -6.02
N ARG A 231 -8.17 9.40 -6.46
CA ARG A 231 -7.52 10.71 -6.30
C ARG A 231 -7.82 11.46 -4.98
N ASP A 232 -8.83 11.06 -4.20
CA ASP A 232 -9.35 11.78 -3.01
C ASP A 232 -9.06 11.02 -1.68
N TRP A 233 -8.23 9.97 -1.68
CA TRP A 233 -7.83 9.26 -0.44
C TRP A 233 -7.10 10.18 0.57
N ASP A 234 -6.53 11.28 0.09
CA ASP A 234 -5.81 12.27 0.88
C ASP A 234 -6.74 13.30 1.55
N ASP A 235 -8.02 13.36 1.15
CA ASP A 235 -8.99 14.29 1.73
C ASP A 235 -9.40 13.87 3.14
N ASN A 236 -9.55 12.58 3.44
CA ASN A 236 -9.84 12.08 4.79
C ASN A 236 -9.13 10.73 5.03
N PRO A 237 -7.80 10.76 5.22
CA PRO A 237 -7.03 9.53 5.40
C PRO A 237 -7.29 8.94 6.79
N ASP A 238 -7.65 7.65 6.83
CA ASP A 238 -7.75 6.90 8.08
C ASP A 238 -6.34 6.54 8.61
N LEU A 239 -5.82 7.34 9.55
CA LEU A 239 -4.52 7.10 10.18
C LEU A 239 -4.55 6.01 11.27
N SER A 240 -5.72 5.42 11.55
CA SER A 240 -5.92 4.37 12.55
C SER A 240 -5.74 2.94 12.00
N ILE A 241 -5.51 2.80 10.69
CA ILE A 241 -5.35 1.51 10.01
C ILE A 241 -4.35 0.56 10.69
N SER A 242 -4.65 -0.73 10.69
CA SER A 242 -3.80 -1.74 11.33
C SER A 242 -3.24 -2.77 10.35
N ASN A 243 -3.93 -3.02 9.24
CA ASN A 243 -3.55 -4.00 8.22
C ASN A 243 -3.28 -3.35 6.86
N PHE A 244 -2.48 -4.02 6.03
CA PHE A 244 -2.20 -3.55 4.65
C PHE A 244 -3.42 -3.63 3.73
N SER A 245 -4.38 -4.51 4.02
CA SER A 245 -5.66 -4.63 3.29
C SER A 245 -6.56 -3.41 3.47
N GLU A 246 -6.32 -2.59 4.50
CA GLU A 246 -7.07 -1.37 4.78
C GLU A 246 -6.49 -0.15 4.04
N LEU A 247 -5.39 -0.31 3.28
CA LEU A 247 -4.85 0.75 2.45
C LEU A 247 -5.78 1.07 1.27
N PRO A 248 -5.77 2.32 0.75
CA PRO A 248 -6.67 2.73 -0.34
C PRO A 248 -6.61 1.87 -1.61
N SER A 249 -5.46 1.26 -1.90
CA SER A 249 -5.29 0.33 -3.02
C SER A 249 -4.21 -0.71 -2.72
N LYS A 250 -4.21 -1.83 -3.47
CA LYS A 250 -3.22 -2.90 -3.33
C LYS A 250 -1.80 -2.43 -3.63
N ASP A 251 -1.65 -1.55 -4.62
CA ASP A 251 -0.37 -0.94 -5.03
C ASP A 251 -0.10 0.39 -4.31
N PHE A 252 -0.87 0.70 -3.27
CA PHE A 252 -0.72 1.94 -2.53
C PHE A 252 0.68 2.02 -1.91
N GLY A 253 1.39 3.11 -2.20
CA GLY A 253 2.73 3.36 -1.71
C GLY A 253 3.83 2.50 -2.35
N VAL A 254 3.57 1.84 -3.49
CA VAL A 254 4.62 1.12 -4.25
C VAL A 254 5.77 2.05 -4.65
N ASN A 255 5.47 3.31 -4.96
CA ASN A 255 6.45 4.37 -5.23
C ASN A 255 7.45 4.59 -4.08
N GLN A 256 7.15 4.15 -2.85
CA GLN A 256 8.03 4.28 -1.69
C GLN A 256 9.09 3.16 -1.61
N HIS A 257 8.96 2.07 -2.38
CA HIS A 257 9.83 0.91 -2.33
C HIS A 257 10.98 1.02 -3.33
N MET A 258 12.12 1.57 -2.88
CA MET A 258 13.30 1.72 -3.74
C MET A 258 13.94 0.38 -4.13
N ILE A 259 14.19 0.18 -5.42
CA ILE A 259 14.91 -0.98 -5.95
C ILE A 259 16.40 -0.82 -5.69
N ILE A 260 17.00 -1.82 -5.05
CA ILE A 260 18.45 -1.94 -4.81
C ILE A 260 18.84 -3.42 -4.97
N ASN A 261 20.14 -3.70 -5.07
CA ASN A 261 20.66 -5.07 -5.12
C ASN A 261 20.08 -5.94 -3.97
N GLN A 262 19.63 -7.15 -4.31
CA GLN A 262 18.92 -8.05 -3.39
C GLN A 262 19.83 -8.59 -2.27
N GLU A 263 21.08 -8.92 -2.57
CA GLU A 263 22.06 -9.37 -1.58
C GLU A 263 22.37 -8.25 -0.58
N PHE A 264 22.52 -7.02 -1.07
CA PHE A 264 22.71 -5.85 -0.21
C PHE A 264 21.50 -5.60 0.67
N LYS A 265 20.27 -5.71 0.13
CA LYS A 265 19.03 -5.64 0.92
C LYS A 265 19.03 -6.69 2.02
N GLU A 266 19.39 -7.93 1.73
CA GLU A 266 19.38 -9.01 2.71
C GLU A 266 20.43 -8.82 3.80
N ALA A 267 21.63 -8.36 3.45
CA ALA A 267 22.66 -7.98 4.42
C ALA A 267 22.18 -6.89 5.40
N LEU A 268 21.42 -5.90 4.90
CA LEU A 268 20.81 -4.87 5.76
C LEU A 268 19.70 -5.46 6.66
N ARG A 269 18.96 -6.48 6.22
CA ARG A 269 17.94 -7.15 7.05
C ARG A 269 18.56 -8.02 8.14
N GLN A 270 19.68 -8.67 7.87
CA GLN A 270 20.43 -9.45 8.86
C GLN A 270 20.88 -8.59 10.05
N ILE A 271 21.20 -7.32 9.83
CA ILE A 271 21.50 -6.37 10.91
C ILE A 271 20.29 -6.18 11.83
N LEU A 272 19.07 -6.12 11.28
CA LEU A 272 17.84 -6.00 12.09
C LEU A 272 17.60 -7.24 12.96
N TRP A 273 17.96 -8.43 12.48
CA TRP A 273 17.78 -9.68 13.23
C TRP A 273 18.68 -9.81 14.45
N GLN A 274 19.75 -9.01 14.54
CA GLN A 274 20.62 -8.99 15.71
C GLN A 274 19.95 -8.33 16.93
N PHE A 275 18.87 -7.57 16.74
CA PHE A 275 18.13 -6.93 17.82
C PHE A 275 16.99 -7.83 18.30
N ARG A 276 17.00 -8.24 19.58
CA ARG A 276 15.90 -8.99 20.20
C ARG A 276 14.65 -8.12 20.41
N ALA A 277 14.85 -6.82 20.62
CA ALA A 277 13.77 -5.88 20.83
C ALA A 277 12.94 -5.71 19.54
N PRO A 278 11.59 -5.78 19.60
CA PRO A 278 10.76 -5.85 18.41
C PRO A 278 10.78 -4.54 17.61
N ILE A 279 11.27 -4.61 16.36
CA ILE A 279 11.26 -3.51 15.40
C ILE A 279 10.06 -3.69 14.45
N ARG A 280 9.12 -2.73 14.48
CA ARG A 280 7.85 -2.78 13.73
C ARG A 280 7.95 -2.11 12.36
N TYR A 281 8.75 -1.05 12.25
CA TYR A 281 9.07 -0.38 11.00
C TYR A 281 10.57 -0.11 10.95
N ALA A 282 11.20 -0.25 9.78
CA ALA A 282 12.62 0.04 9.65
C ALA A 282 12.97 0.50 8.25
N PHE A 283 13.78 1.55 8.15
CA PHE A 283 14.41 1.94 6.90
C PHE A 283 15.88 2.32 7.09
N ALA A 284 16.67 2.06 6.05
CA ALA A 284 18.06 2.47 5.96
C ALA A 284 18.20 3.62 4.95
N TYR A 285 19.16 4.51 5.20
CA TYR A 285 19.33 5.71 4.41
C TYR A 285 20.76 6.25 4.41
N GLY A 286 20.95 7.35 3.67
CA GLY A 286 22.22 8.07 3.64
C GLY A 286 23.19 7.54 2.59
N SER A 287 24.40 8.09 2.60
CA SER A 287 25.42 7.81 1.58
C SER A 287 26.01 6.41 1.63
N GLY A 288 25.74 5.65 2.71
CA GLY A 288 26.12 4.24 2.85
C GLY A 288 25.13 3.26 2.19
N VAL A 289 23.93 3.73 1.84
CA VAL A 289 22.89 2.94 1.13
C VAL A 289 22.70 3.44 -0.30
N PHE A 290 22.61 4.76 -0.47
CA PHE A 290 22.44 5.41 -1.77
C PHE A 290 23.63 6.32 -2.05
N PRO A 291 24.44 6.02 -3.08
CA PRO A 291 25.56 6.87 -3.50
C PRO A 291 25.11 8.31 -3.76
N GLN A 292 26.05 9.25 -3.63
CA GLN A 292 25.83 10.68 -3.87
C GLN A 292 26.98 11.22 -4.69
N SER A 293 26.68 12.03 -5.71
CA SER A 293 27.69 12.63 -6.57
C SER A 293 28.62 13.52 -5.75
N GLY A 294 29.93 13.47 -6.02
CA GLY A 294 30.91 14.35 -5.36
C GLY A 294 31.17 14.09 -3.86
N SER A 295 30.53 13.09 -3.24
CA SER A 295 30.81 12.74 -1.84
C SER A 295 32.24 12.22 -1.66
N ALA A 296 32.95 12.74 -0.65
CA ALA A 296 34.26 12.23 -0.25
C ALA A 296 34.23 10.70 -0.10
N ALA A 297 35.31 10.04 -0.53
CA ALA A 297 35.52 8.62 -0.27
C ALA A 297 35.41 8.39 1.25
N GLY A 298 34.67 7.37 1.67
CA GLY A 298 34.73 6.97 3.07
C GLY A 298 36.06 6.27 3.35
N SER A 299 36.29 5.92 4.62
CA SER A 299 37.49 5.19 5.00
C SER A 299 37.37 3.73 4.58
N SER A 300 38.42 3.18 3.93
CA SER A 300 38.53 1.75 3.63
C SER A 300 38.46 0.85 4.87
N GLN A 301 38.68 1.40 6.08
CA GLN A 301 38.59 0.72 7.38
C GLN A 301 37.30 1.03 8.17
N CYS A 302 36.28 1.64 7.56
CA CYS A 302 35.08 2.05 8.29
C CYS A 302 34.30 0.88 8.91
N HIS A 303 34.26 -0.27 8.25
CA HIS A 303 33.61 -1.47 8.76
C HIS A 303 34.66 -2.46 9.25
N PRO A 304 34.56 -2.97 10.51
CA PRO A 304 35.51 -3.95 11.03
C PRO A 304 35.54 -5.27 10.25
N SER A 305 34.37 -5.80 9.85
CA SER A 305 34.24 -7.07 9.13
C SER A 305 32.86 -7.17 8.46
N ALA A 306 32.52 -6.22 7.58
CA ALA A 306 31.20 -6.21 6.94
C ALA A 306 31.01 -7.37 5.96
N PRO A 307 29.78 -7.88 5.77
CA PRO A 307 29.45 -8.86 4.72
C PRO A 307 29.88 -8.38 3.33
N ALA A 308 30.27 -9.33 2.46
CA ALA A 308 30.75 -9.05 1.11
C ALA A 308 29.77 -8.17 0.29
N ALA A 309 28.46 -8.41 0.43
CA ALA A 309 27.43 -7.61 -0.24
C ALA A 309 27.50 -6.10 0.10
N ILE A 310 27.83 -5.75 1.35
CA ILE A 310 27.99 -4.35 1.77
C ILE A 310 29.30 -3.77 1.22
N GLN A 311 30.38 -4.54 1.27
CA GLN A 311 31.69 -4.11 0.75
C GLN A 311 31.64 -3.86 -0.76
N ASN A 312 31.02 -4.78 -1.50
CA ASN A 312 30.83 -4.71 -2.95
C ASN A 312 29.99 -3.50 -3.35
N MET A 313 28.84 -3.30 -2.70
CA MET A 313 27.96 -2.17 -2.98
C MET A 313 28.61 -0.82 -2.69
N GLN A 314 29.45 -0.75 -1.65
CA GLN A 314 30.18 0.46 -1.28
C GLN A 314 31.52 0.64 -2.01
N GLN A 315 31.87 -0.26 -2.94
CA GLN A 315 33.13 -0.24 -3.69
C GLN A 315 34.36 -0.14 -2.78
N GLY A 316 34.33 -0.81 -1.62
CA GLY A 316 35.42 -0.77 -0.63
C GLY A 316 35.65 0.58 0.07
N LYS A 317 34.83 1.61 -0.20
CA LYS A 317 34.97 2.97 0.38
C LYS A 317 34.35 3.11 1.78
N GLY A 318 33.96 2.01 2.42
CA GLY A 318 33.44 1.92 3.81
C GLY A 318 32.70 3.16 4.33
N LYS A 319 31.36 3.16 4.27
CA LYS A 319 30.52 4.26 4.77
C LYS A 319 29.54 3.73 5.82
N MET A 320 29.51 4.41 6.96
CA MET A 320 28.53 4.10 8.01
C MET A 320 27.11 4.14 7.45
N ILE A 321 26.32 3.15 7.83
CA ILE A 321 24.93 2.98 7.37
C ILE A 321 23.99 3.54 8.43
N ASP A 322 23.12 4.45 8.02
CA ASP A 322 22.15 5.08 8.92
C ASP A 322 20.80 4.33 8.86
N PHE A 323 20.23 4.02 10.02
CA PHE A 323 18.94 3.35 10.19
C PHE A 323 17.99 4.18 11.05
N ILE A 324 16.68 4.03 10.81
CA ILE A 324 15.63 4.42 11.75
C ILE A 324 14.78 3.19 12.06
N PHE A 325 14.53 2.95 13.35
CA PHE A 325 13.67 1.90 13.88
C PHE A 325 12.41 2.53 14.46
N GLY A 326 11.26 2.22 13.86
CA GLY A 326 9.94 2.52 14.39
C GLY A 326 9.48 1.42 15.35
N VAL A 327 9.13 1.83 16.56
CA VAL A 327 8.76 0.93 17.66
C VAL A 327 7.41 1.34 18.24
N SER A 328 6.64 0.39 18.78
CA SER A 328 5.34 0.70 19.42
C SER A 328 5.52 1.39 20.77
N TYR A 329 6.47 0.92 21.58
CA TYR A 329 6.71 1.42 22.94
C TYR A 329 8.20 1.64 23.16
N SER A 330 8.62 2.91 23.14
CA SER A 330 10.01 3.35 23.28
C SER A 330 10.67 2.83 24.55
N GLN A 331 10.02 3.00 25.71
CA GLN A 331 10.53 2.57 27.02
C GLN A 331 10.80 1.06 27.07
N HIS A 332 9.83 0.25 26.64
CA HIS A 332 9.96 -1.21 26.66
C HIS A 332 11.04 -1.67 25.68
N TRP A 333 11.08 -1.08 24.49
CA TRP A 333 12.12 -1.37 23.50
C TRP A 333 13.52 -1.05 24.04
N HIS A 334 13.70 0.12 24.67
CA HIS A 334 14.98 0.50 25.27
C HIS A 334 15.36 -0.40 26.45
N ALA A 335 14.42 -0.90 27.24
CA ALA A 335 14.71 -1.86 28.31
C ALA A 335 15.33 -3.15 27.76
N LEU A 336 14.70 -3.72 26.73
CA LEU A 336 15.23 -4.93 26.06
C LEU A 336 16.58 -4.66 25.39
N ASN A 337 16.71 -3.55 24.66
CA ASN A 337 17.96 -3.23 23.97
C ASN A 337 19.09 -2.85 24.94
N LEU A 338 18.80 -2.26 26.10
CA LEU A 338 19.81 -2.03 27.16
C LEU A 338 20.28 -3.35 27.78
N SER A 339 19.37 -4.32 27.95
CA SER A 339 19.73 -5.64 28.48
C SER A 339 20.63 -6.44 27.53
N GLN A 340 20.43 -6.27 26.22
CA GLN A 340 21.21 -6.98 25.19
C GLN A 340 22.49 -6.22 24.82
N HIS A 341 22.40 -4.90 24.69
CA HIS A 341 23.42 -4.04 24.09
C HIS A 341 23.65 -2.77 24.91
N ARG A 342 24.09 -2.94 26.16
CA ARG A 342 24.40 -1.81 27.06
C ARG A 342 25.47 -0.90 26.46
N ASP A 343 26.44 -1.44 25.74
CA ASP A 343 27.57 -0.76 25.09
C ASP A 343 27.16 0.19 23.95
N HIS A 344 25.94 0.04 23.41
CA HIS A 344 25.41 0.96 22.41
C HIS A 344 25.08 2.34 23.01
N TYR A 345 24.76 2.40 24.30
CA TYR A 345 24.31 3.61 24.98
C TYR A 345 25.44 4.31 25.72
N SER A 346 25.38 5.64 25.78
CA SER A 346 26.24 6.46 26.64
C SER A 346 25.96 6.23 28.15
N ALA A 347 26.55 7.08 29.00
CA ALA A 347 26.28 7.09 30.43
C ALA A 347 24.78 7.21 30.76
N LEU A 348 24.00 7.88 29.90
CA LEU A 348 22.54 8.00 30.06
C LEU A 348 21.85 6.63 30.10
N GLY A 349 22.38 5.62 29.41
CA GLY A 349 21.85 4.25 29.47
C GLY A 349 21.89 3.63 30.86
N SER A 350 22.80 4.07 31.76
CA SER A 350 22.89 3.56 33.14
C SER A 350 21.73 4.02 34.02
N THR A 351 21.03 5.09 33.63
CA THR A 351 19.88 5.62 34.39
C THR A 351 18.60 4.83 34.18
N GLY A 352 18.62 3.83 33.28
CA GLY A 352 17.50 2.97 32.95
C GLY A 352 16.68 3.43 31.74
N SER A 353 15.82 2.55 31.26
CA SER A 353 15.03 2.76 30.03
C SER A 353 13.99 3.86 30.15
N TYR A 354 13.47 4.13 31.35
CA TYR A 354 12.52 5.21 31.60
C TYR A 354 13.11 6.57 31.21
N LEU A 355 14.26 6.96 31.77
CA LEU A 355 14.84 8.27 31.48
C LEU A 355 15.29 8.38 30.02
N VAL A 356 15.83 7.30 29.43
CA VAL A 356 16.16 7.24 28.00
C VAL A 356 14.92 7.52 27.15
N SER A 357 13.77 6.88 27.46
CA SER A 357 12.51 7.12 26.74
C SER A 357 11.95 8.52 26.94
N GLN A 358 12.06 9.10 28.15
CA GLN A 358 11.64 10.48 28.39
C GLN A 358 12.50 11.47 27.58
N VAL A 359 13.81 11.24 27.52
CA VAL A 359 14.73 12.02 26.68
C VAL A 359 14.42 11.80 25.20
N GLN A 360 14.05 10.58 24.79
CA GLN A 360 13.62 10.30 23.42
C GLN A 360 12.39 11.12 23.06
N ASP A 361 11.28 10.89 23.76
CA ASP A 361 9.93 11.25 23.33
C ASP A 361 9.58 12.71 23.63
N ARG A 362 10.11 13.31 24.72
CA ARG A 362 9.79 14.69 25.10
C ARG A 362 10.66 15.76 24.45
N PHE A 363 11.80 15.40 23.87
CA PHE A 363 12.79 16.37 23.40
C PHE A 363 13.08 16.26 21.90
N GLY A 364 12.97 17.40 21.22
CA GLY A 364 13.29 17.57 19.80
C GLY A 364 12.32 16.79 18.93
N ALA A 365 12.85 16.11 17.91
CA ALA A 365 12.07 15.32 16.96
C ALA A 365 11.55 13.95 17.47
N GLY A 366 11.67 13.64 18.77
CA GLY A 366 11.19 12.34 19.28
C GLY A 366 12.07 11.14 18.93
N VAL A 367 13.32 11.36 18.48
CA VAL A 367 14.25 10.30 18.06
C VAL A 367 15.43 10.21 19.03
N TYR A 368 15.86 8.98 19.34
CA TYR A 368 17.07 8.70 20.11
C TYR A 368 18.11 7.99 19.23
N PHE A 369 19.30 8.56 19.08
CA PHE A 369 20.35 8.00 18.21
C PHE A 369 21.46 7.31 18.99
N ASN A 370 21.86 6.14 18.50
CA ASN A 370 23.08 5.43 18.88
C ASN A 370 24.03 5.36 17.67
N PRO A 371 25.05 6.23 17.61
CA PRO A 371 26.04 6.23 16.51
C PRO A 371 27.26 5.34 16.81
N TYR A 372 27.99 4.99 15.75
CA TYR A 372 29.24 4.21 15.80
C TYR A 372 29.10 2.85 16.50
N VAL A 373 28.03 2.14 16.18
CA VAL A 373 27.77 0.80 16.70
C VAL A 373 28.16 -0.23 15.65
N THR A 374 28.90 -1.26 16.04
CA THR A 374 29.25 -2.36 15.13
C THR A 374 28.26 -3.51 15.33
N VAL A 375 27.47 -3.81 14.30
CA VAL A 375 26.54 -4.94 14.28
C VAL A 375 26.86 -5.81 13.08
N ASN A 376 27.07 -7.12 13.30
CA ASN A 376 27.46 -8.06 12.24
C ASN A 376 28.66 -7.56 11.42
N GLY A 377 29.71 -7.08 12.12
CA GLY A 377 30.91 -6.51 11.52
C GLY A 377 30.72 -5.21 10.74
N THR A 378 29.50 -4.64 10.74
CA THR A 378 29.14 -3.41 10.01
C THR A 378 28.94 -2.26 10.98
N LEU A 379 29.69 -1.19 10.78
CA LEU A 379 29.49 0.08 11.48
C LEU A 379 28.18 0.77 11.04
N ILE A 380 27.27 0.96 11.99
CA ILE A 380 25.96 1.57 11.81
C ILE A 380 25.73 2.73 12.78
N LYS A 381 24.77 3.57 12.40
CA LYS A 381 24.09 4.51 13.29
C LYS A 381 22.60 4.21 13.21
N TYR A 382 21.94 3.96 14.34
CA TYR A 382 20.49 3.74 14.33
C TYR A 382 19.79 4.74 15.25
N GLY A 383 18.66 5.26 14.78
CA GLY A 383 17.73 6.08 15.54
C GLY A 383 16.49 5.28 15.91
N VAL A 384 16.00 5.44 17.13
CA VAL A 384 14.76 4.81 17.63
C VAL A 384 13.69 5.88 17.74
N VAL A 385 12.47 5.57 17.31
CA VAL A 385 11.33 6.49 17.33
C VAL A 385 10.03 5.73 17.57
N ASN A 386 9.12 6.34 18.32
CA ASN A 386 7.76 5.82 18.45
C ASN A 386 6.99 5.95 17.11
N LEU A 387 6.26 4.89 16.72
CA LEU A 387 5.44 4.90 15.51
C LEU A 387 4.43 6.06 15.47
N ASP A 388 3.82 6.41 16.60
CA ASP A 388 2.85 7.51 16.66
C ASP A 388 3.53 8.86 16.41
N THR A 389 4.71 9.09 16.98
CA THR A 389 5.52 10.29 16.72
C THR A 389 5.94 10.36 15.25
N LEU A 390 6.35 9.24 14.66
CA LEU A 390 6.71 9.16 13.25
C LEU A 390 5.52 9.49 12.34
N CYS A 391 4.38 8.82 12.53
CA CYS A 391 3.16 9.05 11.74
C CYS A 391 2.62 10.48 11.91
N ARG A 392 2.71 11.04 13.13
CA ARG A 392 2.31 12.42 13.41
C ARG A 392 3.21 13.42 12.68
N ASP A 393 4.53 13.28 12.75
CA ASP A 393 5.43 14.18 12.02
C ASP A 393 5.22 14.07 10.51
N LEU A 394 4.96 12.87 9.97
CA LEU A 394 4.67 12.66 8.54
C LEU A 394 3.37 13.31 8.07
N SER A 395 2.31 13.24 8.87
CA SER A 395 0.98 13.75 8.49
C SER A 395 0.74 15.22 8.86
N GLN A 396 1.38 15.73 9.92
CA GLN A 396 1.12 17.06 10.48
C GLN A 396 2.27 18.05 10.29
N TRP A 397 3.51 17.56 10.10
CA TRP A 397 4.72 18.39 10.02
C TRP A 397 4.97 19.25 11.27
N ASP A 398 4.90 18.63 12.45
CA ASP A 398 5.23 19.30 13.71
C ASP A 398 6.69 19.78 13.72
N THR A 399 7.61 18.94 13.25
CA THR A 399 9.06 19.20 13.28
C THR A 399 9.74 19.14 11.92
N LEU A 400 9.13 18.47 10.92
CA LEU A 400 9.72 18.18 9.60
C LEU A 400 11.03 17.37 9.64
N TYR A 401 11.43 16.83 10.80
CA TYR A 401 12.71 16.14 10.95
C TYR A 401 12.66 14.73 10.34
N LEU A 402 11.63 13.94 10.68
CA LEU A 402 11.43 12.59 10.14
C LEU A 402 10.72 12.68 8.79
N ALA A 403 9.72 13.55 8.69
CA ALA A 403 9.00 13.81 7.45
C ALA A 403 9.95 14.27 6.33
N GLY A 404 10.82 15.23 6.62
CA GLY A 404 11.85 15.70 5.69
C GLY A 404 12.90 14.64 5.32
N ARG A 405 13.11 13.61 6.15
CA ARG A 405 13.96 12.46 5.78
C ARG A 405 13.25 11.54 4.80
N LEU A 406 11.96 11.27 5.02
CA LEU A 406 11.15 10.36 4.20
C LEU A 406 10.61 11.01 2.89
N GLN A 407 10.78 12.33 2.72
CA GLN A 407 10.65 13.03 1.44
C GLN A 407 11.78 12.71 0.44
N LYS A 408 12.82 11.99 0.87
CA LYS A 408 13.96 11.59 0.04
C LYS A 408 14.04 10.08 -0.05
N PRO A 409 14.71 9.51 -1.08
CA PRO A 409 14.88 8.07 -1.20
C PRO A 409 15.41 7.41 0.09
N VAL A 410 14.72 6.37 0.51
CA VAL A 410 15.09 5.48 1.62
C VAL A 410 14.88 4.04 1.20
N LYS A 411 15.59 3.12 1.86
CA LYS A 411 15.32 1.69 1.69
C LYS A 411 14.50 1.19 2.85
N ILE A 412 13.22 0.92 2.63
CA ILE A 412 12.36 0.26 3.61
C ILE A 412 12.79 -1.22 3.73
N LEU A 413 13.07 -1.65 4.95
CA LEU A 413 13.53 -3.00 5.30
C LEU A 413 12.45 -3.78 6.07
N ARG A 414 11.63 -3.07 6.84
CA ARG A 414 10.36 -3.55 7.40
C ARG A 414 9.30 -2.46 7.25
N ASP A 415 8.14 -2.86 6.76
CA ASP A 415 7.07 -1.94 6.41
C ASP A 415 5.93 -1.99 7.43
N HIS A 416 5.15 -0.90 7.49
CA HIS A 416 4.02 -0.74 8.40
C HIS A 416 2.90 0.07 7.72
N PRO A 417 1.63 -0.39 7.73
CA PRO A 417 0.54 0.21 6.96
C PRO A 417 0.31 1.69 7.31
N ARG A 418 0.21 2.03 8.61
CA ARG A 418 0.09 3.44 9.07
C ARG A 418 1.20 4.35 8.56
N VAL A 419 2.44 3.85 8.55
CA VAL A 419 3.59 4.65 8.12
C VAL A 419 3.55 4.83 6.61
N ARG A 420 3.18 3.80 5.86
CA ARG A 420 3.02 3.87 4.39
C ARG A 420 1.97 4.90 3.99
N LEU A 421 0.80 4.90 4.65
CA LEU A 421 -0.25 5.90 4.43
C LEU A 421 0.22 7.31 4.79
N ALA A 422 0.73 7.49 6.00
CA ALA A 422 1.22 8.80 6.47
C ALA A 422 2.34 9.35 5.58
N ASN A 423 3.22 8.48 5.08
CA ASN A 423 4.31 8.91 4.20
C ASN A 423 3.80 9.29 2.81
N GLN A 424 2.74 8.68 2.29
CA GLN A 424 2.17 9.13 1.02
C GLN A 424 1.60 10.55 1.13
N ILE A 425 0.98 10.88 2.27
CA ILE A 425 0.50 12.25 2.58
C ILE A 425 1.69 13.22 2.62
N ASN A 426 2.78 12.80 3.28
CA ASN A 426 4.00 13.58 3.39
C ASN A 426 4.61 13.88 2.00
N LEU A 427 4.71 12.88 1.12
CA LEU A 427 5.25 13.05 -0.23
C LEU A 427 4.39 14.02 -1.06
N LEU A 428 3.06 13.86 -1.03
CA LEU A 428 2.15 14.74 -1.76
C LEU A 428 2.20 16.18 -1.22
N SER A 429 2.30 16.34 0.10
CA SER A 429 2.47 17.63 0.76
C SER A 429 3.79 18.31 0.38
N ALA A 430 4.87 17.54 0.24
CA ALA A 430 6.16 18.06 -0.20
C ALA A 430 6.11 18.57 -1.65
N VAL A 431 5.40 17.87 -2.55
CA VAL A 431 5.14 18.34 -3.91
C VAL A 431 4.37 19.66 -3.88
N ARG A 432 3.28 19.74 -3.11
CA ARG A 432 2.49 20.98 -2.97
C ARG A 432 3.34 22.16 -2.51
N VAL A 433 4.16 21.97 -1.47
CA VAL A 433 5.07 23.04 -1.01
C VAL A 433 6.09 23.41 -2.08
N ALA A 434 6.67 22.44 -2.78
CA ALA A 434 7.61 22.73 -3.85
C ALA A 434 6.96 23.53 -4.99
N LEU A 435 5.74 23.17 -5.39
CA LEU A 435 4.94 23.92 -6.39
C LEU A 435 4.61 25.34 -5.94
N LEU A 436 4.37 25.56 -4.64
CA LEU A 436 4.17 26.90 -4.09
C LEU A 436 5.46 27.77 -4.16
N LEU A 437 6.64 27.14 -4.15
CA LEU A 437 7.95 27.81 -4.18
C LEU A 437 8.51 28.01 -5.61
N LEU A 438 8.07 27.18 -6.55
CA LEU A 438 8.55 27.16 -7.94
C LEU A 438 7.71 28.06 -8.87
N PRO A 439 8.30 28.55 -9.98
CA PRO A 439 7.59 29.32 -11.00
C PRO A 439 6.65 28.45 -11.84
N ALA A 440 5.98 29.04 -12.84
CA ALA A 440 5.03 28.34 -13.72
C ALA A 440 5.66 27.17 -14.49
N GLU A 441 6.93 27.31 -14.90
CA GLU A 441 7.69 26.29 -15.63
C GLU A 441 9.00 25.99 -14.91
N PHE A 442 9.32 24.71 -14.74
CA PHE A 442 10.55 24.27 -14.07
C PHE A 442 10.95 22.88 -14.56
N SER A 443 12.20 22.50 -14.32
CA SER A 443 12.70 21.15 -14.59
C SER A 443 12.43 20.20 -13.43
N GLU A 444 12.40 18.89 -13.71
CA GLU A 444 12.31 17.88 -12.65
C GLU A 444 13.47 18.00 -11.65
N PHE A 445 14.66 18.38 -12.13
CA PHE A 445 15.82 18.58 -11.27
C PHE A 445 15.58 19.71 -10.25
N GLU A 446 14.97 20.81 -10.67
CA GLU A 446 14.59 21.92 -9.78
C GLU A 446 13.49 21.51 -8.80
N LEU A 447 12.51 20.72 -9.25
CA LEU A 447 11.47 20.16 -8.39
C LEU A 447 12.07 19.31 -7.27
N TYR A 448 12.87 18.31 -7.61
CA TYR A 448 13.46 17.40 -6.64
C TYR A 448 14.49 18.08 -5.75
N THR A 449 15.24 19.07 -6.26
CA THR A 449 16.12 19.91 -5.45
C THR A 449 15.34 20.74 -4.44
N THR A 450 14.20 21.30 -4.86
CA THR A 450 13.32 22.06 -3.96
C THR A 450 12.74 21.16 -2.87
N ILE A 451 12.19 19.99 -3.23
CA ILE A 451 11.65 19.02 -2.28
C ILE A 451 12.72 18.54 -1.29
N ALA A 452 13.88 18.10 -1.79
CA ALA A 452 14.98 17.67 -0.92
C ALA A 452 15.47 18.81 -0.02
N GLY A 453 15.41 20.05 -0.51
CA GLY A 453 15.80 21.28 0.18
C GLY A 453 14.90 21.66 1.35
N ILE A 454 13.61 21.32 1.34
CA ILE A 454 12.65 21.63 2.43
C ILE A 454 13.24 21.25 3.79
N SER A 455 13.73 20.01 3.90
CA SER A 455 14.31 19.45 5.13
C SER A 455 15.62 20.10 5.62
N TYR A 456 16.23 20.97 4.82
CA TYR A 456 17.47 21.68 5.14
C TYR A 456 17.24 23.19 5.35
N MET A 457 16.06 23.70 4.97
CA MET A 457 15.69 25.11 5.17
C MET A 457 15.55 25.42 6.66
N GLY A 458 16.43 26.27 7.18
CA GLY A 458 16.46 26.59 8.61
C GLY A 458 17.07 25.50 9.49
N ASP A 459 17.68 24.47 8.92
CA ASP A 459 18.47 23.49 9.66
C ASP A 459 19.77 24.12 10.14
N LEU A 460 20.00 24.16 11.46
CA LEU A 460 21.20 24.74 12.03
C LEU A 460 22.48 24.11 11.50
N ARG A 461 22.46 22.81 11.15
CA ARG A 461 23.64 22.12 10.65
C ARG A 461 24.14 22.64 9.30
N MET A 462 23.24 23.20 8.50
CA MET A 462 23.56 23.85 7.22
C MET A 462 23.99 25.31 7.40
N SER A 463 23.53 25.97 8.47
CA SER A 463 23.97 27.33 8.84
C SER A 463 25.32 27.37 9.56
N LEU A 464 25.75 26.23 10.12
CA LEU A 464 27.06 26.03 10.71
C LEU A 464 27.98 25.36 9.67
N PRO A 465 29.32 25.51 9.76
CA PRO A 465 30.28 24.88 8.84
C PRO A 465 30.42 23.36 9.09
N ALA A 466 29.30 22.66 9.21
CA ALA A 466 29.19 21.24 9.57
C ALA A 466 28.61 20.38 8.43
N GLU A 467 28.15 20.96 7.33
CA GLU A 467 27.55 20.21 6.23
C GLU A 467 27.87 20.85 4.87
N ASP A 468 28.11 20.04 3.83
CA ASP A 468 28.43 20.51 2.46
C ASP A 468 27.31 21.43 1.92
N PRO A 469 27.60 22.68 1.50
CA PRO A 469 26.59 23.59 0.94
C PRO A 469 25.88 23.03 -0.30
N ARG A 470 26.56 22.17 -1.08
CA ARG A 470 26.02 21.52 -2.28
C ARG A 470 25.35 20.19 -1.97
N LYS A 471 25.17 19.85 -0.69
CA LYS A 471 24.64 18.55 -0.25
C LYS A 471 23.32 18.18 -0.91
N VAL A 472 22.38 19.12 -0.99
CA VAL A 472 21.06 18.88 -1.58
C VAL A 472 21.20 18.52 -3.05
N ARG A 473 21.93 19.34 -3.82
CA ARG A 473 22.21 19.11 -5.24
C ARG A 473 22.89 17.75 -5.48
N ASN A 474 23.88 17.41 -4.66
CA ASN A 474 24.65 16.15 -4.74
C ASN A 474 23.81 14.91 -4.42
N ILE A 475 22.81 15.03 -3.54
CA ILE A 475 21.85 13.97 -3.25
C ILE A 475 20.97 13.73 -4.47
N VAL A 476 20.41 14.80 -5.01
CA VAL A 476 19.46 14.74 -6.13
C VAL A 476 20.14 14.19 -7.37
N SER A 477 21.30 14.75 -7.75
CA SER A 477 22.05 14.30 -8.92
C SER A 477 22.47 12.83 -8.85
N GLY A 478 22.79 12.32 -7.65
CA GLY A 478 23.20 10.93 -7.47
C GLY A 478 22.05 9.93 -7.40
N GLN A 479 20.78 10.40 -7.34
CA GLN A 479 19.62 9.58 -7.03
C GLN A 479 18.41 9.89 -7.91
N MET A 480 18.62 10.37 -9.15
CA MET A 480 17.52 10.86 -9.98
C MET A 480 16.41 9.85 -10.26
N ALA A 481 16.78 8.64 -10.67
CA ALA A 481 15.81 7.57 -10.89
C ALA A 481 14.97 7.26 -9.64
N HIS A 482 15.55 7.35 -8.44
CA HIS A 482 14.82 7.14 -7.19
C HIS A 482 13.84 8.27 -6.88
N PHE A 483 14.19 9.53 -7.18
CA PHE A 483 13.26 10.66 -7.04
C PHE A 483 12.10 10.55 -8.03
N ARG A 484 12.36 10.18 -9.30
CA ARG A 484 11.29 9.92 -10.28
C ARG A 484 10.36 8.83 -9.81
N ARG A 485 10.89 7.69 -9.34
CA ARG A 485 10.07 6.60 -8.80
C ARG A 485 9.20 7.05 -7.62
N LEU A 486 9.70 7.93 -6.75
CA LEU A 486 8.93 8.46 -5.62
C LEU A 486 7.78 9.37 -6.06
N TYR A 487 8.02 10.25 -7.03
CA TYR A 487 7.18 11.41 -7.29
C TYR A 487 6.43 11.40 -8.62
N ALA A 488 6.92 10.75 -9.67
CA ALA A 488 6.25 10.74 -10.98
C ALA A 488 4.80 10.22 -10.88
N PRO A 489 4.51 9.08 -10.20
CA PRO A 489 3.13 8.62 -10.03
C PRO A 489 2.26 9.57 -9.20
N LEU A 490 2.87 10.38 -8.32
CA LEU A 490 2.15 11.38 -7.54
C LEU A 490 1.81 12.61 -8.38
N ILE A 491 2.75 13.05 -9.22
CA ILE A 491 2.61 14.21 -10.10
C ILE A 491 1.57 13.93 -11.18
N GLU A 492 1.57 12.74 -11.79
CA GLU A 492 0.57 12.32 -12.79
C GLU A 492 -0.87 12.33 -12.27
N ASN A 493 -1.05 12.16 -10.95
CA ASN A 493 -2.35 12.20 -10.30
C ASN A 493 -2.79 13.61 -9.85
N LEU A 494 -1.91 14.61 -9.94
CA LEU A 494 -2.24 15.98 -9.57
C LEU A 494 -2.85 16.74 -10.76
N PRO A 495 -4.00 17.41 -10.58
CA PRO A 495 -4.69 18.10 -11.68
C PRO A 495 -4.05 19.44 -12.08
N ASN A 496 -3.00 19.88 -11.38
CA ASN A 496 -2.42 21.22 -11.48
C ASN A 496 -0.94 21.23 -11.87
N VAL A 497 -0.36 20.08 -12.26
CA VAL A 497 1.01 19.97 -12.77
C VAL A 497 1.08 18.87 -13.82
N THR A 498 1.80 19.11 -14.91
CA THR A 498 1.96 18.15 -16.02
C THR A 498 3.40 18.05 -16.47
N PHE A 499 3.80 16.85 -16.90
CA PHE A 499 5.07 16.64 -17.62
C PHE A 499 4.90 17.08 -19.07
N ASN A 500 5.74 18.01 -19.51
CA ASN A 500 5.69 18.63 -20.84
C ASN A 500 6.85 18.14 -21.72
N ASP A 501 7.10 16.83 -21.71
CA ASP A 501 8.17 16.19 -22.48
C ASP A 501 7.68 14.88 -23.12
N LYS A 502 7.94 14.69 -24.41
CA LYS A 502 7.55 13.48 -25.17
C LYS A 502 8.24 12.21 -24.66
N ARG A 503 9.41 12.34 -24.02
CA ARG A 503 10.10 11.21 -23.39
C ARG A 503 9.23 10.52 -22.33
N CYS A 504 8.31 11.27 -21.72
CA CYS A 504 7.41 10.74 -20.70
C CYS A 504 6.34 9.77 -21.24
N THR A 505 6.12 9.74 -22.56
CA THR A 505 5.08 8.93 -23.21
C THR A 505 5.61 7.75 -24.03
N GLU A 506 6.90 7.71 -24.36
CA GLU A 506 7.47 6.79 -25.36
C GLU A 506 8.59 5.88 -24.83
N GLU A 507 9.26 6.22 -23.72
CA GLU A 507 10.42 5.49 -23.19
C GLU A 507 10.30 5.22 -21.67
N ASP A 508 11.06 4.24 -21.15
CA ASP A 508 11.28 4.01 -19.70
C ASP A 508 12.16 5.12 -19.07
N TRP A 509 11.79 6.40 -19.29
CA TRP A 509 12.53 7.59 -18.89
C TRP A 509 12.79 7.70 -17.37
N ILE A 510 12.01 6.97 -16.56
CA ILE A 510 12.20 6.88 -15.11
C ILE A 510 13.62 6.41 -14.77
N ASP A 511 14.18 5.49 -15.56
CA ASP A 511 15.50 4.90 -15.32
C ASP A 511 16.62 5.54 -16.14
N ASP A 512 16.32 6.49 -17.05
CA ASP A 512 17.33 7.19 -17.85
C ASP A 512 18.13 8.20 -17.00
N PRO A 513 19.43 7.98 -16.72
CA PRO A 513 20.23 8.90 -15.90
C PRO A 513 20.43 10.29 -16.53
N ASN A 514 20.22 10.44 -17.84
CA ASN A 514 20.44 11.69 -18.57
C ASN A 514 19.15 12.48 -18.84
N ALA A 515 17.99 11.92 -18.53
CA ALA A 515 16.73 12.65 -18.65
C ALA A 515 16.73 13.87 -17.69
N ASN A 516 16.15 14.97 -18.14
CA ASN A 516 15.80 16.12 -17.31
C ASN A 516 14.55 16.78 -17.89
N VAL A 517 13.40 16.20 -17.55
CA VAL A 517 12.11 16.58 -18.15
C VAL A 517 11.62 17.93 -17.61
N ARG A 518 10.84 18.65 -18.43
CA ARG A 518 10.20 19.91 -18.04
C ARG A 518 8.78 19.66 -17.53
N LEU A 519 8.38 20.44 -16.53
CA LEU A 519 7.04 20.46 -15.97
C LEU A 519 6.47 21.87 -16.05
N THR A 520 5.14 21.93 -16.21
CA THR A 520 4.37 23.15 -16.10
C THR A 520 3.30 22.97 -15.04
N GLN A 521 3.08 24.00 -14.22
CA GLN A 521 2.04 24.03 -13.21
C GLN A 521 1.02 25.13 -13.48
N ASP A 522 -0.19 24.93 -13.00
CA ASP A 522 -1.24 25.93 -13.06
C ASP A 522 -1.02 27.02 -12.00
N MET A 523 -0.98 28.28 -12.44
CA MET A 523 -0.77 29.44 -11.58
C MET A 523 -2.07 30.10 -11.09
N ASP A 524 -3.24 29.55 -11.44
CA ASP A 524 -4.55 30.01 -10.98
C ASP A 524 -4.60 30.06 -9.43
N PRO A 525 -4.90 31.23 -8.83
CA PRO A 525 -5.06 31.40 -7.39
C PRO A 525 -6.03 30.41 -6.73
N VAL A 526 -7.06 29.95 -7.45
CA VAL A 526 -8.02 28.95 -6.92
C VAL A 526 -7.34 27.61 -6.71
N LYS A 527 -6.68 27.08 -7.75
CA LYS A 527 -5.96 25.79 -7.66
C LYS A 527 -4.80 25.85 -6.68
N ARG A 528 -4.08 26.96 -6.63
CA ARG A 528 -3.00 27.18 -5.66
C ARG A 528 -3.50 27.33 -4.23
N GLY A 529 -4.65 28.01 -4.04
CA GLY A 529 -5.34 28.09 -2.74
C GLY A 529 -5.78 26.71 -2.24
N ASN A 530 -6.23 25.82 -3.12
CA ASN A 530 -6.51 24.42 -2.77
C ASN A 530 -5.25 23.69 -2.28
N MET A 531 -4.08 23.94 -2.88
CA MET A 531 -2.82 23.37 -2.38
C MET A 531 -2.50 23.86 -0.97
N VAL A 532 -2.69 25.16 -0.69
CA VAL A 532 -2.50 25.76 0.63
C VAL A 532 -3.42 25.12 1.68
N ARG A 533 -4.71 24.95 1.34
CA ARG A 533 -5.70 24.32 2.23
C ARG A 533 -5.36 22.87 2.59
N ARG A 534 -4.74 22.14 1.66
CA ARG A 534 -4.36 20.72 1.77
C ARG A 534 -2.96 20.50 2.36
N LEU A 535 -2.29 21.55 2.85
CA LEU A 535 -1.04 21.41 3.59
C LEU A 535 -1.28 20.75 4.96
N PRO A 536 -0.27 20.05 5.53
CA PRO A 536 -0.32 19.45 6.86
C PRO A 536 -0.76 20.45 7.94
N GLU A 537 -1.63 20.04 8.87
CA GLU A 537 -2.38 20.95 9.75
C GLU A 537 -1.45 21.86 10.57
N SER A 538 -0.47 21.30 11.28
CA SER A 538 0.45 22.08 12.11
C SER A 538 1.29 23.07 11.28
N PHE A 539 1.65 22.71 10.05
CA PHE A 539 2.37 23.60 9.14
C PHE A 539 1.46 24.71 8.58
N LYS A 540 0.26 24.32 8.12
CA LYS A 540 -0.78 25.21 7.59
C LYS A 540 -1.18 26.27 8.62
N GLN A 541 -1.39 25.89 9.88
CA GLN A 541 -1.71 26.83 10.96
C GLN A 541 -0.61 27.87 11.18
N LYS A 542 0.67 27.47 11.13
CA LYS A 542 1.80 28.41 11.23
C LYS A 542 1.84 29.40 10.05
N LEU A 543 1.51 28.93 8.85
CA LEU A 543 1.42 29.78 7.66
C LEU A 543 0.23 30.74 7.78
N TYR A 544 -0.93 30.24 8.21
CA TYR A 544 -2.13 31.06 8.39
C TYR A 544 -1.92 32.16 9.43
N PHE A 545 -1.26 31.85 10.55
CA PHE A 545 -0.94 32.85 11.58
C PHE A 545 0.01 33.95 11.07
N GLN A 546 0.96 33.61 10.19
CA GLN A 546 1.80 34.62 9.54
C GLN A 546 0.99 35.54 8.64
N TYR A 547 0.10 34.96 7.82
CA TYR A 547 -0.75 35.71 6.93
C TYR A 547 -1.86 36.50 7.63
N GLN A 548 -2.34 36.02 8.78
CA GLN A 548 -3.23 36.79 9.66
C GLN A 548 -2.57 38.11 10.04
N SER A 549 -1.32 38.05 10.50
CA SER A 549 -0.55 39.24 10.88
C SER A 549 -0.27 40.15 9.69
N ARG A 550 0.08 39.56 8.55
CA ARG A 550 0.42 40.28 7.30
C ARG A 550 -0.78 40.99 6.67
N PHE A 551 -1.95 40.38 6.71
CA PHE A 551 -3.20 40.95 6.20
C PHE A 551 -3.94 41.79 7.25
N GLU A 552 -3.34 41.98 8.43
CA GLU A 552 -3.88 42.79 9.52
C GLU A 552 -5.30 42.35 9.96
N ILE A 553 -5.57 41.04 9.91
CA ILE A 553 -6.88 40.50 10.23
C ILE A 553 -7.05 40.42 11.76
N PRO A 554 -8.08 41.07 12.35
CA PRO A 554 -8.37 40.96 13.76
C PRO A 554 -8.53 39.51 14.22
N ARG A 555 -7.99 39.17 15.40
CA ARG A 555 -7.98 37.78 15.89
C ARG A 555 -9.37 37.15 16.00
N ALA A 556 -10.36 37.91 16.46
CA ALA A 556 -11.73 37.43 16.56
C ALA A 556 -12.35 37.09 15.18
N GLU A 557 -12.02 37.88 14.15
CA GLU A 557 -12.47 37.64 12.78
C GLU A 557 -11.74 36.43 12.18
N PHE A 558 -10.43 36.33 12.40
CA PHE A 558 -9.64 35.18 11.96
C PHE A 558 -10.13 33.86 12.60
N ASP A 559 -10.37 33.85 13.91
CA ASP A 559 -10.88 32.66 14.61
C ASP A 559 -12.27 32.26 14.08
N LYS A 560 -13.12 33.25 13.77
CA LYS A 560 -14.42 33.03 13.13
C LYS A 560 -14.27 32.42 11.73
N MET A 561 -13.41 32.99 10.88
CA MET A 561 -13.13 32.46 9.54
C MET A 561 -12.60 31.02 9.59
N MET A 562 -11.69 30.73 10.52
CA MET A 562 -11.12 29.39 10.68
C MET A 562 -12.18 28.39 11.13
N LYS A 563 -13.07 28.77 12.05
CA LYS A 563 -14.19 27.94 12.52
C LYS A 563 -15.26 27.70 11.46
N GLU A 564 -15.57 28.71 10.63
CA GLU A 564 -16.49 28.54 9.49
C GLU A 564 -15.88 27.65 8.40
N SER A 565 -14.55 27.65 8.28
CA SER A 565 -13.82 26.79 7.36
C SER A 565 -13.49 25.40 7.93
N SER A 566 -13.65 25.15 9.24
CA SER A 566 -13.30 23.87 9.83
C SER A 566 -14.34 22.82 9.46
N ASP A 567 -13.90 21.73 8.85
CA ASP A 567 -14.74 20.61 8.41
C ASP A 567 -15.26 19.76 9.60
N SER A 568 -15.66 20.40 10.70
CA SER A 568 -16.07 19.77 11.97
C SER A 568 -17.45 19.13 11.96
N ASP A 569 -18.19 19.20 10.85
CA ASP A 569 -19.46 18.48 10.68
C ASP A 569 -19.19 17.07 10.14
N SER A 570 -19.20 16.09 11.05
CA SER A 570 -18.89 14.67 10.80
C SER A 570 -19.85 13.93 9.86
N GLU A 571 -20.89 14.58 9.33
CA GLU A 571 -21.94 13.95 8.51
C GLU A 571 -21.82 14.20 6.99
N VAL A 572 -20.94 15.10 6.53
CA VAL A 572 -20.80 15.41 5.10
C VAL A 572 -19.33 15.43 4.67
N VAL A 573 -18.93 14.46 3.84
CA VAL A 573 -17.62 14.44 3.17
C VAL A 573 -17.58 15.59 2.15
N ARG A 574 -17.08 16.76 2.55
CA ARG A 574 -16.79 17.87 1.63
C ARG A 574 -15.35 17.75 1.11
N ARG A 575 -15.16 18.07 -0.17
CA ARG A 575 -13.81 18.24 -0.75
C ARG A 575 -13.12 19.41 -0.05
N ARG A 576 -11.86 19.22 0.37
CA ARG A 576 -11.04 20.29 0.96
C ARG A 576 -10.69 21.33 -0.10
N GLN A 577 -11.57 22.31 -0.28
CA GLN A 577 -11.38 23.44 -1.19
C GLN A 577 -10.91 24.67 -0.41
N GLY A 578 -9.96 25.41 -0.97
CA GLY A 578 -9.47 26.66 -0.41
C GLY A 578 -10.53 27.75 -0.55
N GLY A 579 -10.82 28.44 0.56
CA GLY A 579 -11.72 29.57 0.57
C GLY A 579 -11.05 30.85 0.06
N PRO A 580 -11.73 32.00 0.18
CA PRO A 580 -11.20 33.30 -0.23
C PRO A 580 -9.87 33.64 0.45
N PHE A 581 -9.66 33.19 1.69
CA PHE A 581 -8.42 33.43 2.44
C PHE A 581 -7.23 32.71 1.82
N GLU A 582 -7.36 31.42 1.51
CA GLU A 582 -6.29 30.64 0.88
C GLU A 582 -5.99 31.10 -0.54
N GLN A 583 -7.01 31.55 -1.29
CA GLN A 583 -6.82 32.15 -2.61
C GLN A 583 -6.04 33.47 -2.51
N ARG A 584 -6.33 34.30 -1.50
CA ARG A 584 -5.59 35.53 -1.22
C ARG A 584 -4.14 35.24 -0.83
N ILE A 585 -3.88 34.19 -0.04
CA ILE A 585 -2.52 33.72 0.25
C ILE A 585 -1.82 33.30 -1.05
N ALA A 586 -2.49 32.52 -1.89
CA ALA A 586 -1.92 32.00 -3.12
C ALA A 586 -1.58 33.08 -4.16
N ALA A 587 -2.29 34.21 -4.15
CA ALA A 587 -2.07 35.36 -5.01
C ALA A 587 -1.04 36.37 -4.47
N ASP A 588 -0.57 36.23 -3.22
CA ASP A 588 0.38 37.17 -2.61
C ASP A 588 1.79 37.01 -3.21
N GLU A 589 2.40 38.13 -3.63
CA GLU A 589 3.73 38.13 -4.26
C GLU A 589 4.86 37.64 -3.32
N ASN A 590 4.65 37.69 -2.00
CA ASN A 590 5.63 37.26 -1.00
C ASN A 590 5.40 35.82 -0.51
N LEU A 591 4.45 35.09 -1.11
CA LEU A 591 4.16 33.68 -0.80
C LEU A 591 5.41 32.83 -0.65
N LYS A 592 6.36 32.95 -1.59
CA LYS A 592 7.61 32.20 -1.54
C LYS A 592 8.39 32.44 -0.24
N LYS A 593 8.50 33.72 0.19
CA LYS A 593 9.24 34.11 1.40
C LYS A 593 8.52 33.63 2.66
N GLU A 594 7.20 33.77 2.73
CA GLU A 594 6.41 33.36 3.91
C GLU A 594 6.38 31.83 4.07
N VAL A 595 6.28 31.08 2.97
CA VAL A 595 6.41 29.61 3.00
C VAL A 595 7.81 29.21 3.47
N GLN A 596 8.88 29.84 2.95
CA GLN A 596 10.25 29.59 3.42
C GLN A 596 10.45 29.93 4.90
N ALA A 597 9.86 31.02 5.39
CA ALA A 597 9.89 31.41 6.79
C ALA A 597 9.15 30.40 7.67
N SER A 598 8.00 29.89 7.23
CA SER A 598 7.23 28.86 7.91
C SER A 598 7.97 27.52 7.99
N ILE A 599 8.67 27.11 6.91
CA ILE A 599 9.54 25.93 6.92
C ILE A 599 10.66 26.13 7.94
N SER A 600 11.35 27.28 7.88
CA SER A 600 12.47 27.59 8.76
C SER A 600 12.07 27.59 10.24
N LYS A 601 10.92 28.19 10.59
CA LYS A 601 10.38 28.18 11.96
C LYS A 601 10.03 26.77 12.44
N THR A 602 9.58 25.90 11.54
CA THR A 602 9.24 24.51 11.87
C THR A 602 10.49 23.67 12.16
N ILE A 603 11.58 23.88 11.41
CA ILE A 603 12.80 23.05 11.48
C ILE A 603 13.82 23.55 12.53
N ARG A 604 13.91 24.87 12.74
CA ARG A 604 14.99 25.47 13.54
C ARG A 604 15.07 24.94 14.97
N TRP A 605 13.95 24.87 15.68
CA TRP A 605 13.93 24.38 17.07
C TRP A 605 14.26 22.88 17.17
N PRO A 606 13.59 21.96 16.45
CA PRO A 606 13.93 20.54 16.45
C PRO A 606 15.38 20.25 16.07
N SER A 607 15.93 20.94 15.05
CA SER A 607 17.33 20.78 14.65
C SER A 607 18.30 21.19 15.77
N THR A 608 18.04 22.34 16.42
CA THR A 608 18.83 22.80 17.58
C THR A 608 18.85 21.77 18.70
N VAL A 609 17.67 21.30 19.09
CA VAL A 609 17.54 20.31 20.17
C VAL A 609 18.23 19.00 19.80
N GLN A 610 18.13 18.55 18.54
CA GLN A 610 18.80 17.31 18.11
C GLN A 610 20.33 17.42 18.10
N THR A 611 20.88 18.57 17.70
CA THR A 611 22.32 18.81 17.78
C THR A 611 22.81 18.80 19.24
N ILE A 612 22.07 19.44 20.16
CA ILE A 612 22.39 19.43 21.59
C ILE A 612 22.23 18.02 22.17
N LYS A 613 21.11 17.35 21.89
CA LYS A 613 20.80 15.99 22.34
C LYS A 613 21.88 15.00 21.92
N GLY A 614 22.41 15.14 20.70
CA GLY A 614 23.51 14.31 20.19
C GLY A 614 24.72 14.29 21.12
N LEU A 615 25.07 15.41 21.77
CA LEU A 615 26.18 15.51 22.74
C LEU A 615 25.93 14.64 23.97
N PHE A 616 24.70 14.62 24.48
CA PHE A 616 24.31 13.89 25.68
C PHE A 616 24.03 12.41 25.41
N THR A 617 23.35 12.07 24.32
CA THR A 617 22.91 10.69 24.05
C THR A 617 24.03 9.80 23.53
N SER A 618 24.96 10.35 22.74
CA SER A 618 26.03 9.59 22.12
C SER A 618 27.34 9.61 22.92
N GLY A 619 27.45 10.51 23.91
CA GLY A 619 28.67 10.77 24.67
C GLY A 619 29.63 11.73 23.93
N ILE A 620 30.40 12.49 24.71
CA ILE A 620 31.24 13.60 24.21
C ILE A 620 32.22 13.14 23.12
N GLY A 621 32.92 12.02 23.31
CA GLY A 621 33.93 11.52 22.36
C GLY A 621 33.36 11.08 21.01
N ARG A 622 32.24 10.31 21.00
CA ARG A 622 31.59 9.86 19.76
C ARG A 622 30.97 11.06 19.00
N THR A 623 30.42 12.03 19.71
CA THR A 623 29.85 13.23 19.09
C THR A 623 30.92 14.14 18.49
N TRP A 624 32.05 14.33 19.17
CA TRP A 624 33.19 15.06 18.63
C TRP A 624 33.75 14.43 17.36
N ARG A 625 33.90 13.08 17.34
CA ARG A 625 34.30 12.36 16.13
C ARG A 625 33.33 12.59 14.97
N TYR A 626 32.03 12.51 15.23
CA TYR A 626 30.98 12.76 14.22
C TYR A 626 31.02 14.17 13.65
N LEU A 627 31.10 15.18 14.51
CA LEU A 627 31.16 16.58 14.10
C LEU A 627 32.46 16.88 13.34
N SER A 628 33.59 16.29 13.73
CA SER A 628 34.87 16.44 13.03
C SER A 628 34.84 15.85 11.62
N GLU A 629 34.31 14.64 11.43
CA GLU A 629 34.14 14.02 10.11
C GLU A 629 33.24 14.86 9.17
N LYS A 630 32.28 15.56 9.76
CA LYS A 630 31.35 16.45 9.06
C LYS A 630 32.00 17.79 8.67
N GLN A 631 32.75 18.41 9.58
CA GLN A 631 33.55 19.60 9.28
C GLN A 631 34.65 19.33 8.25
N SER A 632 35.29 18.16 8.28
CA SER A 632 36.25 17.75 7.26
C SER A 632 35.62 17.74 5.86
N LYS A 633 34.41 17.16 5.73
CA LYS A 633 33.66 17.16 4.47
C LYS A 633 33.34 18.58 3.98
N TYR A 634 32.97 19.48 4.89
CA TYR A 634 32.74 20.89 4.57
C TYR A 634 34.00 21.54 3.97
N ARG A 635 35.17 21.40 4.62
CA ARG A 635 36.43 21.97 4.13
C ARG A 635 36.83 21.43 2.75
N THR A 636 36.73 20.10 2.55
CA THR A 636 37.05 19.47 1.26
C THR A 636 36.07 19.90 0.16
N SER A 637 34.79 20.10 0.48
CA SER A 637 33.79 20.59 -0.47
C SER A 637 34.03 22.05 -0.90
N GLY A 638 34.55 22.88 0.02
CA GLY A 638 34.95 24.27 -0.24
C GLY A 638 36.17 24.38 -1.15
N GLN A 639 37.20 23.56 -0.95
CA GLN A 639 38.39 23.50 -1.82
C GLN A 639 38.07 23.06 -3.25
N LYS A 640 37.13 22.11 -3.43
CA LYS A 640 36.64 21.74 -4.76
C LYS A 640 35.81 22.83 -5.43
N ALA A 641 35.15 23.68 -4.65
CA ALA A 641 34.39 24.81 -5.19
C ALA A 641 35.33 25.91 -5.69
N SER A 642 36.39 26.24 -4.94
CA SER A 642 37.40 27.22 -5.35
C SER A 642 38.17 26.78 -6.60
N ALA A 643 38.55 25.51 -6.69
CA ALA A 643 39.21 24.96 -7.89
C ALA A 643 38.30 24.99 -9.14
N SER A 644 37.00 24.66 -8.99
CA SER A 644 36.05 24.74 -10.12
C SER A 644 35.74 26.17 -10.57
N SER A 645 35.83 27.15 -9.66
CA SER A 645 35.69 28.57 -10.02
C SER A 645 36.93 29.10 -10.72
N GLU A 646 38.13 28.66 -10.35
CA GLU A 646 39.39 29.02 -11.03
C GLU A 646 39.45 28.46 -12.46
N GLU A 647 39.07 27.21 -12.70
CA GLU A 647 38.97 26.62 -14.05
C GLU A 647 37.91 27.31 -14.93
N SER A 648 36.78 27.74 -14.36
CA SER A 648 35.75 28.49 -15.12
C SER A 648 36.18 29.93 -15.46
N SER A 649 37.17 30.47 -14.76
CA SER A 649 37.74 31.79 -15.01
C SER A 649 38.87 31.74 -16.05
N SER A 650 39.61 30.62 -16.15
CA SER A 650 40.62 30.43 -17.20
C SER A 650 40.00 30.08 -18.56
N SER A 651 38.83 29.44 -18.61
CA SER A 651 38.13 29.11 -19.86
C SER A 651 37.34 30.27 -20.50
N LYS A 652 37.46 31.50 -19.97
CA LYS A 652 36.89 32.73 -20.56
C LYS A 652 37.95 33.64 -21.20
N GLN A 653 39.20 33.18 -21.30
CA GLN A 653 40.32 33.93 -21.89
C GLN A 653 41.00 33.24 -23.08
N GLU A 654 40.38 32.23 -23.69
CA GLU A 654 40.78 31.68 -25.00
C GLU A 654 39.69 31.81 -26.04
#